data_AF-A0A7C0Y3R8-F1
#
_entry.id   AF-A0A7C0Y3R8-F1
#
_cell.length_a   1.000
_cell.length_b   1.000
_cell.length_c   1.000
_cell.angle_alpha   90.00
_cell.angle_beta   90.00
_cell.angle_gamma   90.00
#
_symmetry.space_group_name_H-M   'P 1'
#
loop_
_entity.id
_entity.type
_entity.pdbx_description
1 polymer ?
#
loop_
_entity_poly.entity_id
_entity_poly.type
_entity_poly.pdbx_seq_one_letter_code
_entity_poly.pdbx_strand_id
1 'polypeptide(L)'
;MRKKVLGLLVLVFFPLLLAACGGESSSGGSSSSSTTGTVSALKVAEKVSVVDAKESTSSGIVSKIKPLKIGITKLSPSDLPSNSDYFKDETFVYVEERSIDAFNIVNEILCALAQTKYDEMLNKGTYKAQIDINQCSTNNDDVSNAGQQSLNQTSGSTMPDYEMWIVNSSRADNNSPQIVKAWIHEESDGAEPEKMIFVKMTITEGVSATNPYGIFTLNFKAHPVVNGEVDTSTELFKGYLKSEKDESNGKILLKFICNGNFDTPEGTIEFDKRVTLDRAIDGSSGAGTIYSKDTFPGPNGSQTEEIQFNIAFNTQYFRRVSANDDVCLSRTSFDETAWRYGLYDSNGNRVNRNSGFPIKITQNGKDYYGWIGYWGLWFPEDVTVNNGDTVYKLSYGPGGGTETPYTVFISNGRLIKHTKKTLKLGDIKNVPLQYHEFDPNIGTDSEYRVEWNGTNFVKVARLNKNTWMWENISPPQPLTFGEDDYSFDFWSDALGGSGHIDLRDPNTGQLITLNNNVEVIFHIEDLVYPSDTVPSTLVCFEDCPDPTKITTNDPYYDTSNYQYQNVPPANAQKISYSFDLNKMVLQKDGQDIVLTTTNNTYPWGIRSGPLFEPTAENLNKLACDWDPNSTCAWQAWNKLDVFYTWETGPNEWNKFTALKDSNNDFLTFDPPLPVEYVHTWNDGTTTKFYLEYSGFGELHGIPGKCIDIDTGEEESCDETSRWVPEFSIPNGSEVTDATNGTKYLVKALEKEQRMKVVNSSYCSSLTVTTYDLPTIDEWIDPDIGPAPEVSGPPAVIGGVVQQ
;
A
#
# COMPACT_ATOMS: atom_id res chain seq x y z
N MET A 1 17.84 12.02 -2.22
CA MET A 1 18.69 11.11 -1.42
C MET A 1 18.46 11.24 0.09
N ARG A 2 18.03 12.40 0.61
CA ARG A 2 18.16 12.70 2.05
C ARG A 2 17.26 11.96 3.04
N LYS A 3 16.07 11.50 2.64
CA LYS A 3 15.13 10.81 3.55
C LYS A 3 15.22 9.27 3.57
N LYS A 4 16.00 8.65 2.65
CA LYS A 4 16.10 7.18 2.48
C LYS A 4 16.85 6.42 3.60
N VAL A 5 16.93 6.98 4.81
CA VAL A 5 17.53 6.34 5.99
C VAL A 5 16.77 6.66 7.29
N LEU A 6 15.61 7.35 7.22
CA LEU A 6 14.79 7.67 8.40
C LEU A 6 13.43 6.93 8.45
N GLY A 7 13.05 6.26 7.36
CA GLY A 7 11.82 5.47 7.23
C GLY A 7 12.08 4.11 6.59
N LEU A 8 13.00 3.33 7.18
CA LEU A 8 13.37 1.98 6.72
C LEU A 8 13.06 0.94 7.82
N LEU A 9 11.79 0.55 7.88
CA LEU A 9 11.36 -0.79 8.29
C LEU A 9 10.14 -1.12 7.42
N VAL A 10 10.34 -2.11 6.55
CA VAL A 10 9.68 -2.31 5.25
C VAL A 10 9.71 -3.83 5.04
N LEU A 11 8.61 -4.52 4.70
CA LEU A 11 8.02 -4.53 3.35
C LEU A 11 6.62 -5.21 3.38
N VAL A 12 5.56 -4.46 3.75
CA VAL A 12 4.14 -4.64 3.30
C VAL A 12 3.04 -5.32 4.25
N PHE A 13 1.77 -5.61 3.85
CA PHE A 13 0.47 -5.85 4.60
C PHE A 13 -0.45 -7.14 4.28
N PHE A 14 -0.96 -7.92 5.29
CA PHE A 14 -2.32 -8.62 5.42
C PHE A 14 -2.68 -10.17 5.48
N PRO A 15 -3.59 -10.63 6.42
CA PRO A 15 -3.99 -12.06 6.65
C PRO A 15 -5.49 -12.46 6.39
N LEU A 16 -5.87 -13.73 6.68
CA LEU A 16 -7.19 -14.35 6.38
C LEU A 16 -8.15 -14.52 7.60
N LEU A 17 -9.44 -14.76 7.33
CA LEU A 17 -10.52 -15.02 8.30
C LEU A 17 -11.31 -16.29 7.92
N LEU A 18 -11.80 -17.08 8.89
CA LEU A 18 -12.78 -18.16 8.65
C LEU A 18 -13.81 -18.27 9.77
N ALA A 19 -15.04 -18.66 9.42
CA ALA A 19 -16.21 -18.67 10.29
C ALA A 19 -16.56 -20.08 10.82
N ALA A 20 -17.22 -20.12 11.98
CA ALA A 20 -17.59 -21.36 12.65
C ALA A 20 -18.80 -22.08 12.01
N CYS A 21 -18.80 -23.40 12.08
CA CYS A 21 -20.00 -24.24 11.97
C CYS A 21 -20.14 -25.08 13.24
N GLY A 22 -21.33 -25.04 13.87
CA GLY A 22 -21.58 -25.70 15.15
C GLY A 22 -21.96 -27.18 15.02
N GLY A 23 -21.65 -27.97 16.04
CA GLY A 23 -22.10 -29.36 16.18
C GLY A 23 -22.27 -29.74 17.65
N GLU A 24 -23.51 -29.77 18.14
CA GLU A 24 -23.80 -30.26 19.49
C GLU A 24 -23.55 -31.77 19.58
N SER A 25 -22.74 -32.20 20.56
CA SER A 25 -22.81 -33.57 21.07
C SER A 25 -22.54 -33.58 22.57
N SER A 26 -23.41 -34.25 23.33
CA SER A 26 -23.40 -34.22 24.78
C SER A 26 -22.89 -35.53 25.37
N SER A 27 -21.86 -35.44 26.21
CA SER A 27 -21.57 -36.47 27.21
C SER A 27 -20.89 -35.83 28.42
N GLY A 28 -21.38 -36.12 29.62
CA GLY A 28 -20.88 -35.54 30.87
C GLY A 28 -19.94 -36.50 31.61
N GLY A 29 -18.80 -36.01 32.06
CA GLY A 29 -17.88 -36.73 32.94
C GLY A 29 -17.31 -35.80 34.01
N SER A 30 -17.83 -35.89 35.24
CA SER A 30 -17.37 -35.04 36.35
C SER A 30 -16.12 -35.61 37.00
N SER A 31 -15.00 -34.88 36.95
CA SER A 31 -13.81 -35.13 37.77
C SER A 31 -13.40 -33.89 38.55
N SER A 32 -13.35 -34.04 39.87
CA SER A 32 -12.94 -33.08 40.91
C SER A 32 -12.06 -31.90 40.49
N SER A 33 -12.53 -30.68 40.79
CA SER A 33 -11.76 -29.44 40.63
C SER A 33 -10.63 -29.31 41.65
N SER A 34 -9.38 -29.32 41.20
CA SER A 34 -8.26 -28.69 41.91
C SER A 34 -8.05 -27.29 41.34
N THR A 35 -8.49 -26.25 42.04
CA THR A 35 -8.35 -24.86 41.60
C THR A 35 -6.92 -24.34 41.78
N THR A 36 -6.02 -24.73 40.89
CA THR A 36 -4.86 -23.88 40.55
C THR A 36 -5.38 -22.59 39.96
N GLY A 37 -5.14 -21.45 40.63
CA GLY A 37 -5.58 -20.15 40.15
C GLY A 37 -4.87 -19.80 38.85
N THR A 38 -5.63 -19.44 37.81
CA THR A 38 -5.09 -19.03 36.51
C THR A 38 -4.22 -17.78 36.68
N VAL A 39 -2.99 -17.83 36.16
CA VAL A 39 -2.12 -16.64 36.09
C VAL A 39 -2.64 -15.75 34.96
N SER A 40 -2.94 -14.49 35.25
CA SER A 40 -3.43 -13.52 34.27
C SER A 40 -2.27 -12.84 33.55
N ALA A 41 -2.44 -12.56 32.27
CA ALA A 41 -1.54 -11.70 31.54
C ALA A 41 -1.62 -10.24 31.99
N LEU A 42 -0.53 -9.52 31.77
CA LEU A 42 -0.44 -8.06 31.80
C LEU A 42 -0.19 -7.62 30.35
N LYS A 43 -1.05 -6.73 29.81
CA LYS A 43 -0.77 -6.03 28.55
C LYS A 43 -0.17 -4.65 28.84
N VAL A 44 0.75 -4.19 28.01
CA VAL A 44 1.11 -2.75 27.88
C VAL A 44 0.24 -2.10 26.80
N ALA A 45 0.31 -0.78 26.63
CA ALA A 45 -0.36 -0.12 25.51
C ALA A 45 0.21 -0.58 24.16
N GLU A 46 -0.66 -0.76 23.17
CA GLU A 46 -0.28 -1.21 21.83
C GLU A 46 0.29 -0.06 20.96
N LYS A 47 -0.03 1.20 21.30
CA LYS A 47 0.61 2.44 20.80
C LYS A 47 0.61 3.51 21.91
N VAL A 48 1.57 4.44 21.89
CA VAL A 48 1.69 5.60 22.80
C VAL A 48 1.13 6.85 22.12
N SER A 49 0.36 7.65 22.86
CA SER A 49 -0.23 8.88 22.33
C SER A 49 0.18 10.11 23.13
N VAL A 50 1.01 10.94 22.51
CA VAL A 50 1.36 12.29 23.02
C VAL A 50 0.11 13.19 22.98
N VAL A 51 -0.69 13.07 21.92
CA VAL A 51 -1.95 13.76 21.74
C VAL A 51 -3.01 12.75 21.33
N ASP A 52 -3.93 12.47 22.25
CA ASP A 52 -5.02 11.52 21.99
C ASP A 52 -5.84 11.95 20.77
N ALA A 53 -5.98 11.03 19.82
CA ALA A 53 -6.92 11.17 18.72
C ALA A 53 -8.34 11.37 19.26
N LYS A 54 -9.09 12.29 18.65
CA LYS A 54 -10.47 12.53 19.05
C LYS A 54 -11.40 11.65 18.25
N GLU A 55 -12.45 11.15 18.90
CA GLU A 55 -13.59 10.54 18.20
C GLU A 55 -14.03 11.48 17.08
N SER A 56 -13.78 11.08 15.83
CA SER A 56 -14.21 11.86 14.67
C SER A 56 -15.72 12.06 14.80
N THR A 57 -16.24 13.28 14.62
CA THR A 57 -17.67 13.55 14.73
C THR A 57 -18.45 13.07 13.51
N SER A 58 -18.20 11.82 13.10
CA SER A 58 -18.94 11.03 12.10
C SER A 58 -20.32 10.56 12.61
N SER A 59 -20.79 11.12 13.74
CA SER A 59 -22.22 11.34 13.98
C SER A 59 -22.77 12.34 12.93
N GLY A 60 -22.77 11.93 11.66
CA GLY A 60 -23.43 12.64 10.59
C GLY A 60 -24.87 12.91 10.99
N ILE A 61 -25.30 14.17 10.91
CA ILE A 61 -26.56 14.62 11.51
C ILE A 61 -27.71 13.81 10.91
N VAL A 62 -28.27 12.88 11.70
CA VAL A 62 -29.43 12.07 11.34
C VAL A 62 -30.66 12.96 11.33
N SER A 63 -30.78 13.76 10.28
CA SER A 63 -31.90 14.64 10.02
C SER A 63 -33.16 13.79 9.93
N LYS A 64 -34.09 13.98 10.88
CA LYS A 64 -35.29 13.14 11.05
C LYS A 64 -36.39 13.46 10.02
N ILE A 65 -35.98 13.67 8.77
CA ILE A 65 -36.84 13.87 7.61
C ILE A 65 -36.84 12.54 6.83
N LYS A 66 -37.89 11.72 7.02
CA LYS A 66 -38.06 10.50 6.23
C LYS A 66 -38.25 10.86 4.76
N PRO A 67 -37.35 10.48 3.83
CA PRO A 67 -37.63 10.57 2.41
C PRO A 67 -38.73 9.56 2.05
N LEU A 68 -39.60 9.87 1.09
CA LEU A 68 -40.45 8.84 0.50
C LEU A 68 -39.56 7.88 -0.31
N LYS A 69 -39.67 6.57 -0.09
CA LYS A 69 -38.98 5.56 -0.92
C LYS A 69 -39.53 5.63 -2.36
N ILE A 70 -38.78 6.27 -3.24
CA ILE A 70 -39.00 6.24 -4.70
C ILE A 70 -37.68 5.87 -5.38
N GLY A 71 -37.63 4.65 -5.93
CA GLY A 71 -36.89 4.38 -7.16
C GLY A 71 -35.40 4.04 -7.11
N ILE A 72 -34.63 4.43 -6.09
CA ILE A 72 -33.23 3.98 -5.94
C ILE A 72 -32.94 3.63 -4.47
N THR A 73 -32.51 2.40 -4.21
CA THR A 73 -31.90 2.03 -2.92
C THR A 73 -30.43 2.47 -2.93
N LYS A 74 -30.15 3.56 -2.21
CA LYS A 74 -28.82 3.83 -1.67
C LYS A 74 -28.65 3.01 -0.39
N LEU A 75 -27.52 2.32 -0.23
CA LEU A 75 -27.16 1.65 1.01
C LEU A 75 -26.96 2.67 2.14
N SER A 76 -27.27 2.26 3.36
CA SER A 76 -27.04 3.08 4.55
C SER A 76 -26.62 2.19 5.71
N PRO A 77 -25.62 2.60 6.52
CA PRO A 77 -25.33 1.95 7.80
C PRO A 77 -26.55 1.83 8.72
N SER A 78 -27.55 2.71 8.57
CA SER A 78 -28.78 2.67 9.38
C SER A 78 -29.75 1.54 9.03
N ASP A 79 -29.57 0.87 7.89
CA ASP A 79 -30.36 -0.32 7.49
C ASP A 79 -29.65 -1.64 7.84
N LEU A 80 -28.41 -1.59 8.35
CA LEU A 80 -27.60 -2.78 8.68
C LEU A 80 -27.98 -3.42 10.04
N PRO A 81 -27.80 -4.74 10.22
CA PRO A 81 -27.84 -5.39 11.53
C PRO A 81 -26.81 -4.79 12.49
N SER A 82 -27.19 -4.52 13.75
CA SER A 82 -26.29 -3.94 14.77
C SER A 82 -25.16 -4.86 15.25
N ASN A 83 -25.12 -6.10 14.74
CA ASN A 83 -24.07 -7.09 14.97
C ASN A 83 -23.37 -7.51 13.65
N SER A 84 -23.54 -6.74 12.59
CA SER A 84 -22.75 -6.87 11.35
C SER A 84 -21.29 -6.45 11.58
N ASP A 85 -20.39 -6.88 10.69
CA ASP A 85 -18.95 -6.60 10.82
C ASP A 85 -18.66 -5.10 10.70
N TYR A 86 -19.42 -4.37 9.86
CA TYR A 86 -19.38 -2.90 9.76
C TYR A 86 -19.47 -2.18 11.12
N PHE A 87 -20.14 -2.76 12.12
CA PHE A 87 -20.22 -2.20 13.48
C PHE A 87 -19.24 -2.81 14.49
N LYS A 88 -18.60 -3.95 14.19
CA LYS A 88 -17.52 -4.55 15.01
C LYS A 88 -16.15 -3.97 14.69
N ASP A 89 -15.93 -3.68 13.41
CA ASP A 89 -14.61 -3.35 12.88
C ASP A 89 -14.29 -1.89 13.20
N GLU A 90 -13.48 -1.66 14.23
CA GLU A 90 -13.19 -0.31 14.70
C GLU A 90 -12.31 0.48 13.70
N THR A 91 -12.51 1.79 13.64
CA THR A 91 -11.59 2.68 12.89
C THR A 91 -10.46 3.07 13.83
N PHE A 92 -9.26 2.58 13.59
CA PHE A 92 -8.06 3.05 14.28
C PHE A 92 -7.80 4.52 13.89
N VAL A 93 -7.44 5.35 14.87
CA VAL A 93 -7.11 6.78 14.66
C VAL A 93 -5.85 7.13 15.44
N TYR A 94 -4.84 7.68 14.76
CA TYR A 94 -3.63 8.24 15.37
C TYR A 94 -3.52 9.75 15.09
N VAL A 95 -2.60 10.43 15.79
CA VAL A 95 -2.30 11.85 15.59
C VAL A 95 -0.86 11.98 15.13
N GLU A 96 -0.69 12.68 14.01
CA GLU A 96 0.61 12.90 13.36
C GLU A 96 1.13 14.31 13.66
N GLU A 97 2.42 14.41 14.01
CA GLU A 97 3.10 15.69 14.31
C GLU A 97 4.63 15.47 14.32
N ARG A 98 5.39 16.35 13.69
CA ARG A 98 6.84 16.20 13.47
C ARG A 98 7.70 15.97 14.72
N SER A 99 7.33 16.47 15.91
CA SER A 99 8.09 16.16 17.14
C SER A 99 7.78 14.79 17.74
N ILE A 100 6.82 14.06 17.15
CA ILE A 100 6.41 12.71 17.55
C ILE A 100 7.21 11.64 16.76
N ASP A 101 8.05 12.01 15.79
CA ASP A 101 8.91 11.09 15.00
C ASP A 101 9.69 10.05 15.86
N ALA A 102 10.36 10.48 16.92
CA ALA A 102 11.06 9.56 17.83
C ALA A 102 10.10 8.66 18.67
N PHE A 103 8.79 8.91 18.65
CA PHE A 103 7.75 8.00 19.12
C PHE A 103 7.13 7.16 18.01
N ASN A 104 7.36 7.42 16.71
CA ASN A 104 6.90 6.53 15.64
C ASN A 104 7.60 5.17 15.79
N ILE A 105 8.91 5.17 16.03
CA ILE A 105 9.70 3.98 16.43
C ILE A 105 9.09 3.31 17.70
N VAL A 106 8.64 4.09 18.68
CA VAL A 106 7.98 3.57 19.89
C VAL A 106 6.63 2.91 19.58
N ASN A 107 5.86 3.49 18.65
CA ASN A 107 4.57 2.98 18.20
C ASN A 107 4.72 1.74 17.32
N GLU A 108 5.75 1.69 16.49
CA GLU A 108 6.14 0.52 15.71
C GLU A 108 6.50 -0.65 16.63
N ILE A 109 7.41 -0.44 17.60
CA ILE A 109 7.81 -1.44 18.60
C ILE A 109 6.59 -1.96 19.39
N LEU A 110 5.74 -1.08 19.90
CA LEU A 110 4.57 -1.48 20.71
C LEU A 110 3.51 -2.21 19.88
N CYS A 111 3.30 -1.81 18.62
CA CYS A 111 2.41 -2.50 17.69
C CYS A 111 2.94 -3.88 17.31
N ALA A 112 4.23 -4.00 16.99
CA ALA A 112 4.87 -5.26 16.66
C ALA A 112 4.77 -6.24 17.84
N LEU A 113 5.03 -5.77 19.06
CA LEU A 113 4.81 -6.55 20.28
C LEU A 113 3.34 -6.95 20.46
N ALA A 114 2.38 -6.06 20.23
CA ALA A 114 0.95 -6.39 20.30
C ALA A 114 0.53 -7.45 19.26
N GLN A 115 1.18 -7.47 18.09
CA GLN A 115 1.01 -8.52 17.09
C GLN A 115 1.59 -9.88 17.52
N THR A 116 2.62 -9.94 18.36
CA THR A 116 3.12 -11.23 18.90
C THR A 116 2.11 -11.97 19.79
N LYS A 117 1.05 -11.29 20.26
CA LYS A 117 0.07 -11.78 21.26
C LYS A 117 0.72 -12.47 22.47
N TYR A 118 1.80 -11.87 23.00
CA TYR A 118 2.50 -12.31 24.21
C TYR A 118 1.58 -12.49 25.43
N ASP A 119 0.44 -11.82 25.46
CA ASP A 119 -0.57 -11.93 26.50
C ASP A 119 -1.43 -13.20 26.36
N GLU A 120 -1.92 -13.50 25.16
CA GLU A 120 -2.67 -14.73 24.87
C GLU A 120 -1.77 -15.96 24.82
N MET A 121 -0.48 -15.77 24.54
CA MET A 121 0.55 -16.81 24.51
C MET A 121 1.30 -16.98 25.85
N LEU A 122 0.86 -16.29 26.91
CA LEU A 122 1.45 -16.39 28.25
C LEU A 122 1.58 -17.85 28.71
N ASN A 123 2.80 -18.20 29.14
CA ASN A 123 3.16 -19.52 29.68
C ASN A 123 2.93 -20.70 28.73
N LYS A 124 2.67 -20.48 27.43
CA LYS A 124 2.55 -21.55 26.41
C LYS A 124 3.89 -22.08 25.89
N GLY A 125 5.00 -21.46 26.30
CA GLY A 125 6.36 -21.81 25.85
C GLY A 125 6.92 -20.77 24.89
N THR A 126 7.95 -21.15 24.13
CA THR A 126 8.48 -20.35 23.02
C THR A 126 7.75 -20.71 21.73
N TYR A 127 7.46 -19.70 20.92
CA TYR A 127 6.74 -19.83 19.66
C TYR A 127 7.32 -18.89 18.61
N LYS A 128 7.01 -19.14 17.34
CA LYS A 128 7.23 -18.18 16.24
C LYS A 128 6.02 -17.27 16.10
N ALA A 129 6.23 -16.01 15.76
CA ALA A 129 5.21 -15.06 15.35
C ALA A 129 5.60 -14.43 14.01
N GLN A 130 4.61 -14.15 13.17
CA GLN A 130 4.76 -13.38 11.95
C GLN A 130 4.18 -11.99 12.18
N ILE A 131 5.03 -10.97 12.10
CA ILE A 131 4.68 -9.59 12.38
C ILE A 131 4.51 -8.84 11.06
N ASP A 132 3.34 -8.24 10.89
CA ASP A 132 2.88 -7.55 9.69
C ASP A 132 3.34 -6.09 9.79
N ILE A 133 4.55 -5.78 9.28
CA ILE A 133 5.26 -4.53 9.62
C ILE A 133 4.51 -3.28 9.15
N ASN A 134 3.82 -3.31 8.00
CA ASN A 134 3.02 -2.15 7.57
C ASN A 134 1.85 -1.81 8.51
N GLN A 135 1.39 -2.74 9.35
CA GLN A 135 0.35 -2.46 10.37
C GLN A 135 0.87 -1.59 11.52
N CYS A 136 2.19 -1.51 11.62
CA CYS A 136 2.92 -0.78 12.64
C CYS A 136 3.61 0.45 12.06
N SER A 137 4.12 0.36 10.83
CA SER A 137 4.85 1.43 10.14
C SER A 137 4.01 2.67 9.85
N THR A 138 4.63 3.84 9.96
CA THR A 138 4.05 5.14 9.59
C THR A 138 4.41 5.59 8.17
N ASN A 139 5.29 4.87 7.46
CA ASN A 139 6.02 5.32 6.24
C ASN A 139 5.18 5.43 4.95
N ASN A 140 3.85 5.57 5.04
CA ASN A 140 2.94 5.72 3.89
C ASN A 140 3.02 7.12 3.21
N ASP A 141 3.96 7.97 3.64
CA ASP A 141 3.96 9.42 3.45
C ASP A 141 5.23 10.00 2.81
N ASP A 142 6.20 9.15 2.45
CA ASP A 142 7.44 9.57 1.77
C ASP A 142 7.15 10.18 0.39
N VAL A 143 7.79 11.31 0.11
CA VAL A 143 7.68 12.03 -1.16
C VAL A 143 8.42 11.29 -2.29
N SER A 144 9.36 10.40 -2.00
CA SER A 144 9.91 9.52 -3.04
C SER A 144 8.85 8.52 -3.56
N ASN A 145 7.95 8.08 -2.68
CA ASN A 145 6.76 7.31 -3.06
C ASN A 145 5.72 8.18 -3.77
N ALA A 146 5.62 9.49 -3.52
CA ALA A 146 4.71 10.38 -4.27
C ALA A 146 4.96 10.36 -5.79
N GLY A 147 6.23 10.20 -6.20
CA GLY A 147 6.61 10.01 -7.61
C GLY A 147 6.09 8.68 -8.17
N GLN A 148 6.42 7.56 -7.52
CA GLN A 148 6.10 6.22 -8.03
C GLN A 148 4.62 5.82 -7.85
N GLN A 149 4.00 6.15 -6.72
CA GLN A 149 2.58 5.85 -6.47
C GLN A 149 1.65 6.67 -7.37
N SER A 150 2.02 7.90 -7.76
CA SER A 150 1.22 8.68 -8.73
C SER A 150 1.49 8.34 -10.21
N LEU A 151 2.25 7.26 -10.44
CA LEU A 151 2.36 6.52 -11.70
C LEU A 151 1.86 5.08 -11.55
N ASN A 152 1.60 4.61 -10.32
CA ASN A 152 1.46 3.18 -10.02
C ASN A 152 0.91 2.86 -8.60
N GLN A 153 -0.33 3.25 -8.27
CA GLN A 153 -1.06 2.70 -7.10
C GLN A 153 -1.65 1.31 -7.38
N THR A 154 -0.88 0.41 -8.00
CA THR A 154 -1.30 -1.00 -8.16
C THR A 154 -1.14 -1.78 -6.84
N SER A 155 -1.85 -2.91 -6.76
CA SER A 155 -2.02 -3.71 -5.54
C SER A 155 -0.73 -4.34 -4.97
N GLY A 156 0.42 -4.19 -5.63
CA GLY A 156 1.73 -4.57 -5.08
C GLY A 156 2.19 -3.65 -3.93
N SER A 157 1.67 -2.42 -3.87
CA SER A 157 2.02 -1.43 -2.85
C SER A 157 1.50 -1.75 -1.43
N THR A 158 0.58 -2.72 -1.28
CA THR A 158 0.04 -3.17 0.01
C THR A 158 -0.17 -4.71 0.15
N MET A 159 0.47 -5.54 -0.69
CA MET A 159 0.68 -7.02 -0.55
C MET A 159 1.31 -7.39 0.83
N PRO A 160 1.40 -8.62 1.41
CA PRO A 160 1.94 -8.82 2.79
C PRO A 160 3.46 -8.91 3.06
N ASP A 161 3.92 -8.24 4.13
CA ASP A 161 5.15 -8.55 4.90
C ASP A 161 4.82 -9.58 5.98
N TYR A 162 5.82 -10.38 6.36
CA TYR A 162 5.79 -11.11 7.62
C TYR A 162 7.19 -11.31 8.20
N GLU A 163 7.63 -10.37 9.04
CA GLU A 163 8.87 -10.52 9.79
C GLU A 163 8.76 -11.67 10.80
N MET A 164 9.74 -12.58 10.80
CA MET A 164 9.71 -13.83 11.55
C MET A 164 10.33 -13.70 12.95
N TRP A 165 9.52 -13.30 13.93
CA TRP A 165 9.96 -13.19 15.33
C TRP A 165 9.91 -14.54 16.05
N ILE A 166 10.91 -14.84 16.88
CA ILE A 166 10.84 -15.93 17.87
C ILE A 166 10.52 -15.28 19.23
N VAL A 167 9.47 -15.73 19.91
CA VAL A 167 8.92 -15.06 21.10
C VAL A 167 8.69 -16.04 22.24
N ASN A 168 8.96 -15.60 23.48
CA ASN A 168 8.62 -16.34 24.70
C ASN A 168 7.96 -15.38 25.70
N SER A 169 6.81 -15.75 26.26
CA SER A 169 6.09 -14.96 27.26
C SER A 169 5.84 -15.79 28.52
N SER A 170 6.25 -15.28 29.67
CA SER A 170 6.22 -16.03 30.93
C SER A 170 5.88 -15.16 32.14
N ARG A 171 5.14 -15.74 33.10
CA ARG A 171 4.76 -15.09 34.37
C ARG A 171 4.57 -16.15 35.45
N ALA A 172 5.32 -16.04 36.54
CA ALA A 172 5.34 -17.05 37.59
C ALA A 172 4.05 -17.12 38.43
N ASP A 173 3.52 -15.96 38.83
CA ASP A 173 2.24 -15.82 39.53
C ASP A 173 1.62 -14.43 39.31
N ASN A 174 0.46 -14.18 39.91
CA ASN A 174 -0.28 -12.92 39.75
C ASN A 174 0.33 -11.70 40.47
N ASN A 175 1.40 -11.87 41.26
CA ASN A 175 2.15 -10.78 41.91
C ASN A 175 3.50 -10.52 41.20
N SER A 176 3.99 -11.49 40.44
CA SER A 176 5.25 -11.42 39.70
C SER A 176 5.12 -10.55 38.45
N PRO A 177 6.23 -9.92 37.98
CA PRO A 177 6.29 -9.33 36.65
C PRO A 177 6.05 -10.38 35.56
N GLN A 178 5.49 -9.96 34.43
CA GLN A 178 5.49 -10.75 33.19
C GLN A 178 6.75 -10.42 32.40
N ILE A 179 7.45 -11.45 31.92
CA ILE A 179 8.66 -11.34 31.12
C ILE A 179 8.33 -11.81 29.69
N VAL A 180 8.52 -10.91 28.73
CA VAL A 180 8.48 -11.21 27.30
C VAL A 180 9.89 -11.11 26.74
N LYS A 181 10.32 -12.14 26.00
CA LYS A 181 11.57 -12.17 25.24
C LYS A 181 11.23 -12.27 23.76
N ALA A 182 11.96 -11.55 22.90
CA ALA A 182 11.94 -11.79 21.47
C ALA A 182 13.35 -11.85 20.89
N TRP A 183 13.53 -12.67 19.87
CA TRP A 183 14.68 -12.71 18.98
C TRP A 183 14.16 -12.45 17.57
N ILE A 184 14.81 -11.51 16.88
CA ILE A 184 14.35 -10.90 15.64
C ILE A 184 15.52 -10.96 14.65
N HIS A 185 15.27 -11.39 13.41
CA HIS A 185 16.28 -11.52 12.35
C HIS A 185 15.89 -10.59 11.20
N GLU A 186 16.63 -9.52 11.03
CA GLU A 186 16.49 -8.60 9.89
C GLU A 186 17.57 -8.91 8.85
N GLU A 187 17.17 -9.03 7.59
CA GLU A 187 18.11 -9.22 6.48
C GLU A 187 18.87 -7.93 6.15
N SER A 188 19.94 -8.00 5.34
CA SER A 188 20.67 -6.81 4.92
C SER A 188 19.89 -6.01 3.87
N ASP A 189 19.55 -4.75 4.15
CA ASP A 189 18.92 -3.84 3.19
C ASP A 189 19.85 -2.64 2.89
N GLY A 190 20.05 -2.37 1.60
CA GLY A 190 20.79 -1.22 1.07
C GLY A 190 22.23 -1.09 1.60
N ALA A 191 22.38 -0.33 2.69
CA ALA A 191 23.65 -0.07 3.37
C ALA A 191 23.73 -0.69 4.78
N GLU A 192 22.64 -1.27 5.30
CA GLU A 192 22.59 -1.93 6.60
C GLU A 192 23.08 -3.38 6.53
N PRO A 193 23.84 -3.85 7.54
CA PRO A 193 24.19 -5.27 7.64
C PRO A 193 23.00 -6.11 8.12
N GLU A 194 22.97 -7.38 7.69
CA GLU A 194 22.12 -8.43 8.26
C GLU A 194 22.32 -8.46 9.79
N LYS A 195 21.24 -8.53 10.58
CA LYS A 195 21.32 -8.29 12.03
C LYS A 195 20.31 -9.08 12.86
N MET A 196 20.76 -9.50 14.05
CA MET A 196 19.94 -10.15 15.07
C MET A 196 19.68 -9.19 16.24
N ILE A 197 18.40 -8.90 16.50
CA ILE A 197 17.97 -8.07 17.63
C ILE A 197 17.46 -8.96 18.78
N PHE A 198 17.92 -8.64 19.98
CA PHE A 198 17.59 -9.33 21.22
C PHE A 198 16.74 -8.38 22.07
N VAL A 199 15.47 -8.72 22.34
CA VAL A 199 14.52 -7.86 23.04
C VAL A 199 14.02 -8.52 24.33
N LYS A 200 13.92 -7.74 25.41
CA LYS A 200 13.38 -8.19 26.70
C LYS A 200 12.51 -7.11 27.34
N MET A 201 11.21 -7.38 27.40
CA MET A 201 10.23 -6.55 28.10
C MET A 201 9.85 -7.18 29.44
N THR A 202 9.89 -6.37 30.50
CA THR A 202 9.45 -6.70 31.85
C THR A 202 8.26 -5.82 32.20
N ILE A 203 7.07 -6.41 32.34
CA ILE A 203 5.83 -5.71 32.67
C ILE A 203 5.51 -5.94 34.15
N THR A 204 5.38 -4.88 34.94
CA THR A 204 5.06 -4.96 36.38
C THR A 204 3.60 -4.57 36.67
N GLU A 205 3.02 -3.71 35.83
CA GLU A 205 1.61 -3.29 35.90
C GLU A 205 1.03 -3.27 34.48
N GLY A 206 -0.15 -3.86 34.28
CA GLY A 206 -0.83 -3.82 32.99
C GLY A 206 -1.67 -2.56 32.79
N VAL A 207 -2.11 -2.31 31.56
CA VAL A 207 -3.02 -1.20 31.22
C VAL A 207 -4.29 -1.20 32.08
N SER A 208 -4.71 -0.01 32.50
CA SER A 208 -5.90 0.22 33.32
C SER A 208 -6.45 1.63 33.13
N ALA A 209 -7.69 1.88 33.56
CA ALA A 209 -8.29 3.22 33.53
C ALA A 209 -7.53 4.29 34.36
N THR A 210 -6.59 3.87 35.22
CA THR A 210 -5.71 4.74 36.01
C THR A 210 -4.26 4.73 35.54
N ASN A 211 -3.93 3.93 34.52
CA ASN A 211 -2.62 3.89 33.88
C ASN A 211 -2.79 3.31 32.46
N PRO A 212 -2.95 4.16 31.43
CA PRO A 212 -3.25 3.69 30.07
C PRO A 212 -2.08 2.98 29.39
N TYR A 213 -0.85 3.09 29.91
CA TYR A 213 0.36 2.48 29.31
C TYR A 213 0.79 1.18 30.00
N GLY A 214 0.41 0.98 31.27
CA GLY A 214 1.04 0.00 32.15
C GLY A 214 2.35 0.55 32.75
N ILE A 215 3.08 -0.29 33.50
CA ILE A 215 4.44 0.01 33.98
C ILE A 215 5.33 -1.11 33.47
N PHE A 216 6.35 -0.75 32.68
CA PHE A 216 7.21 -1.71 32.01
C PHE A 216 8.58 -1.12 31.67
N THR A 217 9.56 -2.01 31.51
CA THR A 217 10.85 -1.68 30.89
C THR A 217 11.16 -2.72 29.83
N LEU A 218 11.35 -2.26 28.60
CA LEU A 218 11.84 -3.03 27.47
C LEU A 218 13.28 -2.58 27.18
N ASN A 219 14.23 -3.52 27.20
CA ASN A 219 15.61 -3.30 26.74
C ASN A 219 15.85 -4.10 25.46
N PHE A 220 16.66 -3.54 24.55
CA PHE A 220 17.05 -4.19 23.30
C PHE A 220 18.51 -3.91 22.93
N LYS A 221 19.08 -4.78 22.09
CA LYS A 221 20.36 -4.59 21.38
C LYS A 221 20.41 -5.40 20.09
N ALA A 222 21.22 -4.94 19.13
CA ALA A 222 21.45 -5.60 17.85
C ALA A 222 22.93 -5.96 17.65
N HIS A 223 23.15 -7.15 17.08
CA HIS A 223 24.46 -7.67 16.68
C HIS A 223 24.41 -8.03 15.18
N PRO A 224 25.47 -7.81 14.38
CA PRO A 224 25.46 -8.19 12.98
C PRO A 224 25.53 -9.71 12.82
N VAL A 225 24.96 -10.21 11.72
CA VAL A 225 25.11 -11.58 11.26
C VAL A 225 26.21 -11.61 10.20
N VAL A 226 27.16 -12.53 10.33
CA VAL A 226 28.34 -12.60 9.47
C VAL A 226 28.59 -14.04 9.05
N ASN A 227 28.24 -14.37 7.80
CA ASN A 227 28.17 -15.75 7.27
C ASN A 227 27.11 -16.63 7.96
N GLY A 228 25.98 -16.06 8.41
CA GLY A 228 24.90 -16.78 9.09
C GLY A 228 25.13 -17.06 10.59
N GLU A 229 26.22 -16.55 11.16
CA GLU A 229 26.52 -16.60 12.61
C GLU A 229 26.44 -15.20 13.21
N VAL A 230 25.96 -15.07 14.46
CA VAL A 230 25.80 -13.77 15.13
C VAL A 230 27.11 -13.31 15.75
N ASP A 231 27.67 -12.20 15.27
CA ASP A 231 28.87 -11.60 15.86
C ASP A 231 28.52 -10.85 17.16
N THR A 232 28.49 -11.57 18.26
CA THR A 232 28.30 -11.01 19.60
C THR A 232 29.46 -10.14 20.10
N SER A 233 30.55 -9.98 19.33
CA SER A 233 31.66 -9.07 19.65
C SER A 233 31.47 -7.64 19.10
N THR A 234 30.60 -7.46 18.10
CA THR A 234 30.23 -6.16 17.53
C THR A 234 28.78 -5.82 17.89
N GLU A 235 28.53 -4.63 18.44
CA GLU A 235 27.17 -4.14 18.72
C GLU A 235 26.84 -3.02 17.72
N LEU A 236 25.73 -3.16 16.99
CA LEU A 236 25.29 -2.15 16.02
C LEU A 236 24.54 -1.03 16.74
N PHE A 237 23.60 -1.40 17.60
CA PHE A 237 22.81 -0.45 18.39
C PHE A 237 22.25 -1.10 19.66
N LYS A 238 21.85 -0.26 20.61
CA LYS A 238 21.07 -0.65 21.78
C LYS A 238 20.16 0.47 22.25
N GLY A 239 19.21 0.10 23.10
CA GLY A 239 18.26 1.05 23.64
C GLY A 239 17.27 0.46 24.63
N TYR A 240 16.42 1.32 25.18
CA TYR A 240 15.32 0.92 26.01
C TYR A 240 14.09 1.82 25.82
N LEU A 241 12.92 1.24 26.08
CA LEU A 241 11.63 1.91 26.23
C LEU A 241 11.11 1.61 27.65
N LYS A 242 10.80 2.64 28.42
CA LYS A 242 10.47 2.54 29.84
C LYS A 242 9.26 3.41 30.18
N SER A 243 8.24 2.83 30.80
CA SER A 243 7.12 3.57 31.38
C SER A 243 7.13 3.41 32.90
N GLU A 244 7.25 4.52 33.63
CA GLU A 244 7.36 4.56 35.08
C GLU A 244 6.48 5.65 35.72
N LYS A 245 6.20 5.51 37.03
CA LYS A 245 5.43 6.51 37.79
C LYS A 245 6.39 7.55 38.37
N ASP A 246 6.10 8.82 38.14
CA ASP A 246 6.82 9.92 38.79
C ASP A 246 6.38 10.05 40.25
N GLU A 247 7.26 9.70 41.19
CA GLU A 247 6.96 9.76 42.63
C GLU A 247 6.70 11.20 43.15
N SER A 248 7.11 12.24 42.40
CA SER A 248 6.96 13.64 42.80
C SER A 248 5.59 14.24 42.47
N ASN A 249 4.91 13.74 41.43
CA ASN A 249 3.67 14.33 40.92
C ASN A 249 2.57 13.31 40.54
N GLY A 250 2.87 12.01 40.55
CA GLY A 250 1.91 10.92 40.31
C GLY A 250 1.52 10.69 38.85
N LYS A 251 2.19 11.34 37.89
CA LYS A 251 1.99 11.13 36.45
C LYS A 251 2.77 9.91 35.94
N ILE A 252 2.59 9.60 34.66
CA ILE A 252 3.36 8.57 33.97
C ILE A 252 4.47 9.24 33.15
N LEU A 253 5.71 8.89 33.46
CA LEU A 253 6.87 9.19 32.64
C LEU A 253 7.05 8.07 31.61
N LEU A 254 7.27 8.45 30.35
CA LEU A 254 7.79 7.57 29.31
C LEU A 254 9.18 8.06 28.92
N LYS A 255 10.16 7.14 28.95
CA LYS A 255 11.52 7.36 28.45
C LYS A 255 11.80 6.41 27.30
N PHE A 256 12.44 6.91 26.25
CA PHE A 256 12.98 6.09 25.17
C PHE A 256 14.39 6.56 24.80
N ILE A 257 15.31 5.63 24.59
CA ILE A 257 16.59 5.87 23.95
C ILE A 257 16.88 4.73 22.97
N CYS A 258 17.37 5.08 21.79
CA CYS A 258 17.99 4.17 20.84
C CYS A 258 19.25 4.84 20.30
N ASN A 259 20.41 4.23 20.45
CA ASN A 259 21.63 4.74 19.82
C ASN A 259 22.51 3.62 19.26
N GLY A 260 23.21 3.95 18.17
CA GLY A 260 23.93 2.98 17.37
C GLY A 260 24.87 3.60 16.34
N ASN A 261 25.70 2.75 15.75
CA ASN A 261 26.55 3.07 14.61
C ASN A 261 26.90 1.80 13.83
N PHE A 262 27.09 1.92 12.51
CA PHE A 262 27.61 0.84 11.68
C PHE A 262 28.40 1.37 10.48
N ASP A 263 29.39 0.62 10.03
CA ASP A 263 30.26 0.99 8.91
C ASP A 263 29.68 0.54 7.57
N THR A 264 29.52 1.49 6.65
CA THR A 264 29.16 1.23 5.24
C THR A 264 30.40 1.39 4.34
N PRO A 265 30.37 0.93 3.06
CA PRO A 265 31.45 1.20 2.10
C PRO A 265 31.73 2.70 1.85
N GLU A 266 30.78 3.58 2.17
CA GLU A 266 30.88 5.03 2.00
C GLU A 266 31.31 5.77 3.28
N GLY A 267 31.28 5.08 4.43
CA GLY A 267 31.62 5.60 5.75
C GLY A 267 30.64 5.14 6.85
N THR A 268 30.92 5.51 8.09
CA THR A 268 30.08 5.18 9.26
C THR A 268 28.75 5.95 9.24
N ILE A 269 27.65 5.25 9.53
CA ILE A 269 26.36 5.83 9.92
C ILE A 269 26.29 5.83 11.45
N GLU A 270 25.83 6.91 12.08
CA GLU A 270 25.53 7.00 13.52
C GLU A 270 24.09 7.48 13.73
N PHE A 271 23.42 7.02 14.79
CA PHE A 271 22.13 7.55 15.23
C PHE A 271 21.99 7.59 16.75
N ASP A 272 21.25 8.58 17.26
CA ASP A 272 20.94 8.79 18.67
C ASP A 272 19.56 9.46 18.81
N LYS A 273 18.53 8.63 19.04
CA LYS A 273 17.13 9.04 19.25
C LYS A 273 16.81 8.99 20.76
N ARG A 274 16.25 10.06 21.33
CA ARG A 274 15.89 10.13 22.77
C ARG A 274 14.58 10.87 23.02
N VAL A 275 13.83 10.39 24.00
CA VAL A 275 12.55 10.97 24.43
C VAL A 275 12.41 10.92 25.95
N THR A 276 11.94 12.01 26.54
CA THR A 276 11.29 12.03 27.87
C THR A 276 9.92 12.69 27.72
N LEU A 277 8.84 11.97 28.05
CA LEU A 277 7.46 12.47 28.07
C LEU A 277 6.88 12.36 29.47
N ASP A 278 6.36 13.47 29.98
CA ASP A 278 5.61 13.56 31.24
C ASP A 278 4.12 13.82 30.94
N ARG A 279 3.28 12.78 31.03
CA ARG A 279 1.87 12.82 30.60
C ARG A 279 0.92 12.57 31.77
N ALA A 280 -0.09 13.43 31.91
CA ALA A 280 -1.21 13.18 32.83
C ALA A 280 -1.96 11.89 32.44
N ILE A 281 -2.41 11.12 33.42
CA ILE A 281 -3.07 9.81 33.22
C ILE A 281 -4.24 9.91 32.22
N ASP A 282 -5.01 10.99 32.30
CA ASP A 282 -6.21 11.26 31.50
C ASP A 282 -5.94 11.92 30.13
N GLY A 283 -4.68 12.13 29.74
CA GLY A 283 -4.31 12.81 28.48
C GLY A 283 -4.66 14.30 28.42
N SER A 284 -5.17 14.87 29.52
CA SER A 284 -5.61 16.27 29.59
C SER A 284 -4.47 17.26 29.40
N SER A 285 -3.25 16.88 29.78
CA SER A 285 -2.06 17.70 29.76
C SER A 285 -0.77 16.88 29.83
N GLY A 286 0.33 17.49 29.43
CA GLY A 286 1.66 16.90 29.48
C GLY A 286 2.72 17.81 28.88
N ALA A 287 3.98 17.42 29.00
CA ALA A 287 5.13 18.09 28.42
C ALA A 287 6.29 17.09 28.24
N GLY A 288 7.32 17.46 27.50
CA GLY A 288 8.43 16.55 27.23
C GLY A 288 9.53 17.15 26.37
N THR A 289 10.60 16.38 26.19
CA THR A 289 11.73 16.71 25.32
C THR A 289 12.03 15.52 24.42
N ILE A 290 12.26 15.80 23.14
CA ILE A 290 12.62 14.87 22.09
C ILE A 290 13.93 15.33 21.48
N TYR A 291 14.83 14.39 21.19
CA TYR A 291 16.11 14.62 20.54
C TYR A 291 16.33 13.55 19.47
N SER A 292 16.83 13.97 18.31
CA SER A 292 17.28 13.10 17.23
C SER A 292 18.58 13.67 16.70
N LYS A 293 19.65 12.87 16.72
CA LYS A 293 20.87 13.11 15.94
C LYS A 293 21.09 11.92 15.03
N ASP A 294 21.29 12.19 13.75
CA ASP A 294 21.58 11.21 12.73
C ASP A 294 22.78 11.69 11.91
N THR A 295 23.74 10.82 11.64
CA THR A 295 24.98 11.14 10.92
C THR A 295 25.19 10.12 9.82
N PHE A 296 25.31 10.60 8.58
CA PHE A 296 25.41 9.77 7.37
C PHE A 296 26.68 10.09 6.59
N PRO A 297 27.28 9.13 5.86
CA PRO A 297 28.32 9.43 4.88
C PRO A 297 27.80 10.33 3.76
N GLY A 298 28.70 10.94 3.01
CA GLY A 298 28.32 11.86 1.93
C GLY A 298 29.49 12.30 1.04
N PRO A 299 29.20 12.80 -0.17
CA PRO A 299 30.22 13.09 -1.18
C PRO A 299 31.17 14.25 -0.83
N ASN A 300 30.94 14.95 0.28
CA ASN A 300 31.81 16.01 0.82
C ASN A 300 32.26 15.71 2.27
N GLY A 301 32.18 14.46 2.71
CA GLY A 301 32.29 14.05 4.11
C GLY A 301 30.93 13.85 4.79
N SER A 302 30.94 13.38 6.04
CA SER A 302 29.73 13.05 6.77
C SER A 302 28.81 14.25 6.99
N GLN A 303 27.53 14.07 6.72
CA GLN A 303 26.47 15.02 7.05
C GLN A 303 25.88 14.63 8.41
N THR A 304 25.53 15.60 9.25
CA THR A 304 24.82 15.36 10.51
C THR A 304 23.58 16.23 10.56
N GLU A 305 22.46 15.61 10.85
CA GLU A 305 21.19 16.26 11.11
C GLU A 305 20.91 16.09 12.61
N GLU A 306 20.70 17.20 13.32
CA GLU A 306 20.50 17.22 14.77
C GLU A 306 19.33 18.15 15.09
N ILE A 307 18.32 17.63 15.76
CA ILE A 307 17.10 18.35 16.11
C ILE A 307 16.65 18.01 17.53
N GLN A 308 16.28 19.04 18.28
CA GLN A 308 15.67 18.90 19.61
C GLN A 308 14.36 19.68 19.64
N PHE A 309 13.30 19.00 20.07
CA PHE A 309 12.00 19.61 20.36
C PHE A 309 11.72 19.57 21.86
N ASN A 310 11.08 20.62 22.36
CA ASN A 310 10.48 20.64 23.68
C ASN A 310 8.98 20.91 23.49
N ILE A 311 8.14 20.09 24.09
CA ILE A 311 6.68 20.10 23.89
C ILE A 311 5.92 20.39 25.18
N ALA A 312 4.74 20.99 25.06
CA ALA A 312 3.77 21.11 26.14
C ALA A 312 2.34 21.14 25.59
N PHE A 313 1.37 20.56 26.29
CA PHE A 313 -0.03 20.51 25.86
C PHE A 313 -1.06 20.53 26.99
N ASN A 314 -2.28 20.94 26.63
CA ASN A 314 -3.49 20.88 27.45
C ASN A 314 -4.67 20.35 26.61
N THR A 315 -5.92 20.38 27.06
CA THR A 315 -7.06 19.80 26.30
C THR A 315 -7.43 20.54 25.00
N GLN A 316 -6.91 21.77 24.81
CA GLN A 316 -7.22 22.66 23.70
C GLN A 316 -6.06 22.84 22.72
N TYR A 317 -4.82 22.88 23.23
CA TYR A 317 -3.64 23.26 22.44
C TYR A 317 -2.44 22.36 22.74
N PHE A 318 -1.55 22.25 21.76
CA PHE A 318 -0.22 21.66 21.82
C PHE A 318 0.79 22.70 21.33
N ARG A 319 1.97 22.77 21.95
CA ARG A 319 3.03 23.71 21.62
C ARG A 319 4.34 22.96 21.44
N ARG A 320 5.03 23.22 20.33
CA ARG A 320 6.30 22.59 19.94
C ARG A 320 7.36 23.67 19.75
N VAL A 321 8.46 23.60 20.49
CA VAL A 321 9.55 24.58 20.45
C VAL A 321 10.86 23.88 20.09
N SER A 322 11.51 24.34 19.02
CA SER A 322 12.86 23.94 18.61
C SER A 322 13.87 25.06 18.92
N ALA A 323 15.10 24.98 18.39
CA ALA A 323 16.04 26.11 18.40
C ALA A 323 15.60 27.29 17.49
N ASN A 324 14.76 27.02 16.47
CA ASN A 324 14.36 27.98 15.44
C ASN A 324 12.84 28.27 15.42
N ASP A 325 12.01 27.35 15.93
CA ASP A 325 10.56 27.32 15.73
C ASP A 325 9.79 27.36 17.06
N ASP A 326 8.62 28.01 17.07
CA ASP A 326 7.66 28.01 18.19
C ASP A 326 6.24 27.86 17.62
N VAL A 327 5.84 26.61 17.41
CA VAL A 327 4.59 26.25 16.72
C VAL A 327 3.50 25.97 17.75
N CYS A 328 2.31 26.53 17.51
CA CYS A 328 1.12 26.33 18.33
C CYS A 328 0.04 25.63 17.50
N LEU A 329 -0.39 24.46 17.96
CA LEU A 329 -1.30 23.56 17.27
C LEU A 329 -2.61 23.40 18.06
N SER A 330 -3.72 23.21 17.36
CA SER A 330 -5.04 22.95 17.97
C SER A 330 -5.27 21.47 18.24
N ARG A 331 -5.43 21.09 19.51
CA ARG A 331 -5.97 19.76 19.89
C ARG A 331 -7.49 19.68 19.72
N THR A 332 -8.16 20.67 19.13
CA THR A 332 -9.61 20.68 18.88
C THR A 332 -9.98 20.87 17.40
N SER A 333 -9.01 21.04 16.51
CA SER A 333 -9.23 21.18 15.08
C SER A 333 -8.12 20.46 14.33
N PHE A 334 -8.49 19.43 13.57
CA PHE A 334 -7.59 18.55 12.86
C PHE A 334 -7.98 18.48 11.38
N ASP A 335 -7.02 18.13 10.53
CA ASP A 335 -7.28 17.53 9.22
C ASP A 335 -7.24 16.01 9.33
N GLU A 336 -8.18 15.32 8.68
CA GLU A 336 -8.28 13.86 8.73
C GLU A 336 -7.91 13.21 7.40
N THR A 337 -6.81 12.45 7.39
CA THR A 337 -6.43 11.51 6.32
C THR A 337 -6.98 10.13 6.68
N ALA A 338 -7.39 9.34 5.68
CA ALA A 338 -7.79 7.94 5.86
C ALA A 338 -7.00 7.06 4.88
N TRP A 339 -6.21 6.15 5.43
CA TRP A 339 -5.18 5.40 4.72
C TRP A 339 -5.65 4.02 4.23
N ARG A 340 -6.62 3.42 4.93
CA ARG A 340 -7.08 2.03 4.68
C ARG A 340 -8.59 1.92 4.78
N TYR A 341 -9.21 1.12 3.92
CA TYR A 341 -10.67 1.02 3.82
C TYR A 341 -11.18 -0.42 3.65
N GLY A 342 -12.18 -0.80 4.44
CA GLY A 342 -12.96 -2.02 4.23
C GLY A 342 -14.21 -1.73 3.40
N LEU A 343 -14.55 -2.63 2.47
CA LEU A 343 -15.87 -2.67 1.84
C LEU A 343 -16.78 -3.70 2.52
N TYR A 344 -18.08 -3.39 2.57
CA TYR A 344 -19.10 -4.20 3.23
C TYR A 344 -20.33 -4.40 2.34
N ASP A 345 -20.93 -5.59 2.40
CA ASP A 345 -22.14 -5.92 1.63
C ASP A 345 -23.40 -5.22 2.18
N SER A 346 -24.55 -5.47 1.54
CA SER A 346 -25.85 -4.92 1.96
C SER A 346 -26.37 -5.45 3.32
N ASN A 347 -25.68 -6.43 3.93
CA ASN A 347 -25.93 -6.95 5.26
C ASN A 347 -24.86 -6.50 6.28
N GLY A 348 -23.83 -5.76 5.84
CA GLY A 348 -22.71 -5.29 6.66
C GLY A 348 -21.63 -6.34 6.92
N ASN A 349 -21.59 -7.44 6.17
CA ASN A 349 -20.49 -8.42 6.18
C ASN A 349 -19.29 -7.84 5.41
N ARG A 350 -18.06 -8.18 5.80
CA ARG A 350 -16.85 -7.80 5.03
C ARG A 350 -16.87 -8.38 3.60
N VAL A 351 -16.52 -7.57 2.60
CA VAL A 351 -16.21 -8.04 1.25
C VAL A 351 -14.75 -8.49 1.21
N ASN A 352 -14.51 -9.77 0.95
CA ASN A 352 -13.15 -10.34 0.86
C ASN A 352 -12.79 -10.69 -0.59
N ARG A 353 -11.50 -10.68 -0.92
CA ARG A 353 -10.92 -11.16 -2.20
C ARG A 353 -9.87 -12.23 -1.90
N ASN A 354 -9.73 -13.23 -2.76
CA ASN A 354 -8.59 -14.15 -2.79
C ASN A 354 -7.40 -13.52 -3.55
N SER A 355 -6.85 -12.42 -3.03
CA SER A 355 -5.80 -11.63 -3.71
C SER A 355 -4.45 -12.35 -3.77
N GLY A 356 -4.19 -13.31 -2.87
CA GLY A 356 -2.95 -14.08 -2.82
C GLY A 356 -2.80 -14.91 -1.54
N PHE A 357 -1.60 -15.45 -1.31
CA PHE A 357 -1.18 -16.05 -0.03
C PHE A 357 0.36 -16.14 0.08
N PRO A 358 0.93 -16.26 1.30
CA PRO A 358 2.37 -16.31 1.47
C PRO A 358 2.93 -17.70 1.15
N ILE A 359 4.13 -17.70 0.59
CA ILE A 359 4.83 -18.88 0.10
C ILE A 359 6.27 -18.92 0.59
N LYS A 360 6.85 -20.12 0.58
CA LYS A 360 8.25 -20.39 0.93
C LYS A 360 8.97 -21.12 -0.19
N ILE A 361 10.25 -20.81 -0.39
CA ILE A 361 11.18 -21.63 -1.19
C ILE A 361 12.47 -21.85 -0.39
N THR A 362 13.06 -23.04 -0.47
CA THR A 362 14.33 -23.35 0.20
C THR A 362 15.44 -23.38 -0.85
N GLN A 363 16.39 -22.45 -0.80
CA GLN A 363 17.54 -22.42 -1.70
C GLN A 363 18.85 -22.42 -0.90
N ASN A 364 19.82 -23.24 -1.32
CA ASN A 364 21.13 -23.41 -0.65
C ASN A 364 21.10 -23.79 0.85
N GLY A 365 19.93 -24.11 1.41
CA GLY A 365 19.73 -24.40 2.83
C GLY A 365 19.15 -23.23 3.65
N LYS A 366 19.00 -22.04 3.04
CA LYS A 366 18.20 -20.93 3.59
C LYS A 366 16.75 -21.08 3.14
N ASP A 367 15.82 -20.83 4.06
CA ASP A 367 14.39 -20.68 3.74
C ASP A 367 14.12 -19.21 3.40
N TYR A 368 13.51 -18.98 2.25
CA TYR A 368 13.10 -17.68 1.74
C TYR A 368 11.59 -17.59 1.67
N TYR A 369 11.06 -16.41 1.99
CA TYR A 369 9.62 -16.12 2.01
C TYR A 369 9.28 -15.12 0.91
N GLY A 370 8.05 -15.23 0.40
CA GLY A 370 7.54 -14.40 -0.68
C GLY A 370 6.03 -14.52 -0.81
N TRP A 371 5.49 -13.96 -1.89
CA TRP A 371 4.06 -13.89 -2.14
C TRP A 371 3.70 -14.39 -3.53
N ILE A 372 2.50 -14.96 -3.65
CA ILE A 372 1.83 -15.17 -4.92
C ILE A 372 0.45 -14.51 -4.84
N GLY A 373 0.09 -13.74 -5.87
CA GLY A 373 -1.22 -13.14 -6.02
C GLY A 373 -1.63 -12.93 -7.46
N TYR A 374 -2.68 -12.13 -7.68
CA TYR A 374 -3.22 -11.84 -9.01
C TYR A 374 -2.21 -11.20 -9.98
N TRP A 375 -1.28 -10.40 -9.46
CA TRP A 375 -0.22 -9.76 -10.26
C TRP A 375 1.01 -10.65 -10.49
N GLY A 376 0.98 -11.91 -10.04
CA GLY A 376 2.07 -12.88 -10.18
C GLY A 376 2.81 -13.17 -8.88
N LEU A 377 4.11 -13.46 -9.01
CA LEU A 377 4.98 -13.98 -7.96
C LEU A 377 6.00 -12.92 -7.53
N TRP A 378 6.24 -12.80 -6.23
CA TRP A 378 7.30 -11.96 -5.68
C TRP A 378 8.13 -12.72 -4.64
N PHE A 379 9.45 -12.50 -4.68
CA PHE A 379 10.46 -12.87 -3.69
C PHE A 379 11.56 -11.79 -3.70
N PRO A 380 12.43 -11.73 -2.67
CA PRO A 380 13.61 -10.86 -2.65
C PRO A 380 14.58 -11.09 -3.83
N GLU A 381 15.38 -10.07 -4.19
CA GLU A 381 16.21 -10.07 -5.40
C GLU A 381 17.30 -11.18 -5.45
N ASP A 382 17.71 -11.75 -4.32
CA ASP A 382 18.66 -12.86 -4.29
C ASP A 382 18.02 -14.23 -4.61
N VAL A 383 16.68 -14.30 -4.68
CA VAL A 383 15.91 -15.52 -4.96
C VAL A 383 15.56 -15.64 -6.44
N THR A 384 16.37 -16.38 -7.20
CA THR A 384 16.00 -16.76 -8.57
C THR A 384 15.01 -17.94 -8.58
N VAL A 385 13.75 -17.69 -8.92
CA VAL A 385 12.72 -18.74 -9.11
C VAL A 385 12.57 -19.11 -10.59
N ASN A 386 12.50 -20.39 -10.89
CA ASN A 386 12.46 -20.95 -12.24
C ASN A 386 11.12 -21.63 -12.54
N ASN A 387 10.77 -21.70 -13.83
CA ASN A 387 9.62 -22.49 -14.28
C ASN A 387 9.82 -23.98 -13.93
N GLY A 388 8.92 -24.54 -13.11
CA GLY A 388 9.00 -25.91 -12.61
C GLY A 388 9.56 -26.05 -11.19
N ASP A 389 10.04 -24.97 -10.56
CA ASP A 389 10.44 -25.01 -9.15
C ASP A 389 9.24 -25.30 -8.22
N THR A 390 9.50 -25.82 -7.02
CA THR A 390 8.45 -26.08 -6.01
C THR A 390 8.50 -25.02 -4.92
N VAL A 391 7.42 -24.27 -4.77
CA VAL A 391 7.18 -23.39 -3.62
C VAL A 391 6.15 -24.04 -2.69
N TYR A 392 6.16 -23.66 -1.42
CA TYR A 392 5.25 -24.19 -0.42
C TYR A 392 4.31 -23.10 0.06
N LYS A 393 3.01 -23.29 -0.14
CA LYS A 393 2.00 -22.49 0.56
C LYS A 393 2.08 -22.82 2.03
N LEU A 394 2.31 -21.81 2.85
CA LEU A 394 2.26 -21.95 4.29
C LEU A 394 0.80 -21.85 4.74
N SER A 395 0.26 -22.95 5.26
CA SER A 395 -1.09 -22.99 5.85
C SER A 395 -0.94 -23.22 7.35
N TYR A 396 -1.50 -22.31 8.15
CA TYR A 396 -1.18 -22.18 9.56
C TYR A 396 -2.31 -22.70 10.46
N GLY A 397 -1.97 -23.17 11.66
CA GLY A 397 -2.91 -23.86 12.54
C GLY A 397 -2.24 -24.55 13.75
N PRO A 398 -3.03 -25.30 14.54
CA PRO A 398 -2.65 -25.73 15.88
C PRO A 398 -1.87 -27.04 15.86
N GLY A 399 -0.66 -27.03 16.45
CA GLY A 399 0.19 -28.22 16.53
C GLY A 399 0.93 -28.56 15.24
N GLY A 400 0.88 -27.70 14.23
CA GLY A 400 1.65 -27.84 12.99
C GLY A 400 0.97 -27.14 11.81
N GLY A 401 1.75 -26.39 11.05
CA GLY A 401 1.32 -25.83 9.77
C GLY A 401 1.60 -26.83 8.66
N THR A 402 0.72 -26.89 7.66
CA THR A 402 0.92 -27.73 6.49
C THR A 402 1.58 -26.92 5.37
N GLU A 403 2.84 -27.24 5.08
CA GLU A 403 3.51 -26.82 3.85
C GLU A 403 2.88 -27.57 2.68
N THR A 404 2.00 -26.91 1.93
CA THR A 404 1.35 -27.49 0.74
C THR A 404 2.21 -27.16 -0.49
N PRO A 405 2.82 -28.15 -1.17
CA PRO A 405 3.66 -27.89 -2.33
C PRO A 405 2.85 -27.48 -3.54
N TYR A 406 3.36 -26.49 -4.27
CA TYR A 406 2.85 -26.00 -5.54
C TYR A 406 4.00 -25.87 -6.54
N THR A 407 3.78 -26.25 -7.79
CA THR A 407 4.76 -26.08 -8.87
C THR A 407 4.61 -24.69 -9.48
N VAL A 408 5.71 -23.94 -9.55
CA VAL A 408 5.76 -22.63 -10.22
C VAL A 408 5.66 -22.82 -11.73
N PHE A 409 4.83 -21.99 -12.36
CA PHE A 409 4.69 -21.92 -13.80
C PHE A 409 5.01 -20.50 -14.28
N ILE A 410 5.97 -20.35 -15.19
CA ILE A 410 6.35 -19.06 -15.79
C ILE A 410 6.27 -19.16 -17.31
N SER A 411 5.56 -18.22 -17.94
CA SER A 411 5.61 -17.94 -19.37
C SER A 411 6.35 -16.63 -19.63
N ASN A 412 7.16 -16.57 -20.69
CA ASN A 412 7.95 -15.38 -21.06
C ASN A 412 7.10 -14.29 -21.76
N GLY A 413 5.86 -14.14 -21.34
CA GLY A 413 4.92 -13.14 -21.83
C GLY A 413 3.57 -13.26 -21.14
N ARG A 414 2.75 -12.22 -21.23
CA ARG A 414 1.41 -12.12 -20.62
C ARG A 414 0.40 -11.57 -21.61
N LEU A 415 -0.83 -12.11 -21.60
CA LEU A 415 -1.94 -11.58 -22.37
C LEU A 415 -2.82 -10.75 -21.43
N ILE A 416 -3.01 -9.48 -21.76
CA ILE A 416 -3.84 -8.54 -21.00
C ILE A 416 -5.14 -8.35 -21.79
N LYS A 417 -6.28 -8.54 -21.16
CA LYS A 417 -7.62 -8.28 -21.67
C LYS A 417 -8.00 -6.84 -21.34
N HIS A 418 -8.58 -6.12 -22.29
CA HIS A 418 -9.08 -4.76 -22.14
C HIS A 418 -10.60 -4.79 -22.21
N THR A 419 -11.28 -4.19 -21.23
CA THR A 419 -12.75 -4.07 -21.22
C THR A 419 -13.14 -2.59 -21.29
N LYS A 420 -13.77 -2.18 -22.38
CA LYS A 420 -14.13 -0.77 -22.62
C LYS A 420 -15.16 -0.25 -21.62
N LYS A 421 -14.95 0.99 -21.19
CA LYS A 421 -15.88 1.83 -20.45
C LYS A 421 -16.01 3.20 -21.14
N THR A 422 -17.06 3.94 -20.78
CA THR A 422 -17.32 5.28 -21.31
C THR A 422 -17.90 6.19 -20.24
N LEU A 423 -17.26 7.32 -20.02
CA LEU A 423 -17.69 8.45 -19.17
C LEU A 423 -17.89 9.69 -20.03
N LYS A 424 -18.15 10.84 -19.40
CA LYS A 424 -18.07 12.16 -20.04
C LYS A 424 -17.05 13.05 -19.38
N LEU A 425 -16.58 14.08 -20.08
CA LEU A 425 -15.72 15.12 -19.50
C LEU A 425 -16.32 15.75 -18.23
N GLY A 426 -17.66 15.87 -18.15
CA GLY A 426 -18.34 16.37 -16.96
C GLY A 426 -18.32 15.43 -15.75
N ASP A 427 -18.09 14.12 -15.94
CA ASP A 427 -17.93 13.14 -14.86
C ASP A 427 -16.51 13.18 -14.26
N ILE A 428 -15.50 13.44 -15.09
CA ILE A 428 -14.07 13.42 -14.73
C ILE A 428 -13.47 14.82 -14.51
N LYS A 429 -14.30 15.81 -14.18
CA LYS A 429 -13.84 17.18 -13.87
C LYS A 429 -12.88 17.15 -12.68
N ASN A 430 -11.74 17.82 -12.80
CA ASN A 430 -10.62 17.80 -11.84
C ASN A 430 -9.99 16.41 -11.60
N VAL A 431 -10.16 15.41 -12.48
CA VAL A 431 -9.36 14.19 -12.41
C VAL A 431 -7.98 14.46 -13.02
N PRO A 432 -6.85 14.12 -12.36
CA PRO A 432 -5.53 14.24 -12.94
C PRO A 432 -5.31 13.17 -14.03
N LEU A 433 -5.01 13.63 -15.24
CA LEU A 433 -4.67 12.80 -16.39
C LEU A 433 -3.18 13.00 -16.71
N GLN A 434 -2.41 11.93 -16.79
CA GLN A 434 -1.02 11.97 -17.25
C GLN A 434 -0.97 12.10 -18.77
N TYR A 435 -0.24 13.09 -19.27
CA TYR A 435 -0.10 13.39 -20.69
C TYR A 435 1.38 13.58 -21.07
N HIS A 436 1.78 12.91 -22.15
CA HIS A 436 3.12 12.97 -22.73
C HIS A 436 3.17 14.01 -23.85
N GLU A 437 4.18 14.89 -23.82
CA GLU A 437 4.37 15.94 -24.82
C GLU A 437 5.85 16.00 -25.25
N PHE A 438 6.09 15.72 -26.52
CA PHE A 438 7.38 15.93 -27.16
C PHE A 438 7.41 17.27 -27.89
N ASP A 439 8.28 18.20 -27.48
CA ASP A 439 8.53 19.43 -28.24
C ASP A 439 9.63 19.19 -29.30
N PRO A 440 9.28 19.13 -30.61
CA PRO A 440 10.24 18.87 -31.68
C PRO A 440 11.21 20.04 -31.92
N ASN A 441 10.92 21.25 -31.43
CA ASN A 441 11.76 22.44 -31.63
C ASN A 441 13.02 22.42 -30.74
N ILE A 442 12.91 21.78 -29.57
CA ILE A 442 14.01 21.61 -28.60
C ILE A 442 14.34 20.12 -28.35
N GLY A 443 13.69 19.20 -29.06
CA GLY A 443 13.89 17.75 -28.93
C GLY A 443 13.64 17.22 -27.51
N THR A 444 12.73 17.84 -26.77
CA THR A 444 12.54 17.58 -25.33
C THR A 444 11.21 16.90 -25.06
N ASP A 445 11.31 15.70 -24.53
CA ASP A 445 10.22 14.88 -24.00
C ASP A 445 9.83 15.36 -22.58
N SER A 446 8.57 15.75 -22.39
CA SER A 446 8.01 16.25 -21.14
C SER A 446 6.73 15.49 -20.76
N GLU A 447 6.48 15.35 -19.47
CA GLU A 447 5.29 14.69 -18.95
C GLU A 447 4.54 15.64 -18.01
N TYR A 448 3.21 15.67 -18.12
CA TYR A 448 2.34 16.66 -17.49
C TYR A 448 1.15 15.98 -16.81
N ARG A 449 0.73 16.49 -15.64
CA ARG A 449 -0.65 16.30 -15.17
C ARG A 449 -1.54 17.35 -15.82
N VAL A 450 -2.63 16.88 -16.41
CA VAL A 450 -3.63 17.67 -17.13
C VAL A 450 -5.00 17.42 -16.51
N GLU A 451 -5.78 18.48 -16.30
CA GLU A 451 -7.13 18.40 -15.73
C GLU A 451 -8.17 19.05 -16.65
N TRP A 452 -9.36 18.45 -16.71
CA TRP A 452 -10.54 19.11 -17.27
C TRP A 452 -11.20 20.00 -16.21
N ASN A 453 -11.12 21.33 -16.37
CA ASN A 453 -11.65 22.29 -15.40
C ASN A 453 -13.17 22.59 -15.56
N GLY A 454 -13.85 21.89 -16.48
CA GLY A 454 -15.25 22.16 -16.85
C GLY A 454 -15.43 23.04 -18.09
N THR A 455 -14.35 23.63 -18.63
CA THR A 455 -14.38 24.45 -19.87
C THR A 455 -13.20 24.19 -20.80
N ASN A 456 -12.00 23.96 -20.26
CA ASN A 456 -10.79 23.64 -21.02
C ASN A 456 -9.96 22.59 -20.28
N PHE A 457 -9.03 21.95 -21.00
CA PHE A 457 -7.92 21.24 -20.37
C PHE A 457 -6.82 22.22 -19.94
N VAL A 458 -6.22 21.96 -18.77
CA VAL A 458 -5.09 22.74 -18.23
C VAL A 458 -4.00 21.83 -17.69
N LYS A 459 -2.74 22.12 -18.03
CA LYS A 459 -1.54 21.54 -17.42
C LYS A 459 -1.37 22.14 -16.02
N VAL A 460 -1.47 21.31 -15.00
CA VAL A 460 -1.43 21.69 -13.58
C VAL A 460 -0.10 21.34 -12.90
N ALA A 461 0.62 20.32 -13.39
CA ALA A 461 1.95 19.95 -12.91
C ALA A 461 2.80 19.35 -14.04
N ARG A 462 4.13 19.33 -13.85
CA ARG A 462 5.11 18.69 -14.77
C ARG A 462 6.02 17.74 -13.99
N LEU A 463 6.38 16.60 -14.56
CA LEU A 463 7.31 15.66 -13.93
C LEU A 463 8.76 16.15 -14.07
N ASN A 464 9.47 16.35 -12.95
CA ASN A 464 10.89 16.64 -12.96
C ASN A 464 11.69 15.32 -13.04
N LYS A 465 12.20 14.99 -14.23
CA LYS A 465 12.93 13.74 -14.51
C LYS A 465 14.29 13.58 -13.80
N ASN A 466 14.71 14.54 -12.96
CA ASN A 466 15.88 14.38 -12.07
C ASN A 466 15.49 13.90 -10.67
N THR A 467 14.31 14.29 -10.18
CA THR A 467 13.80 13.96 -8.84
C THR A 467 12.66 12.93 -8.87
N TRP A 468 12.05 12.74 -10.04
CA TRP A 468 10.80 11.98 -10.25
C TRP A 468 9.61 12.50 -9.44
N MET A 469 9.63 13.80 -9.07
CA MET A 469 8.54 14.49 -8.37
C MET A 469 7.76 15.40 -9.32
N TRP A 470 6.48 15.63 -9.00
CA TRP A 470 5.60 16.53 -9.75
C TRP A 470 5.72 17.98 -9.26
N GLU A 471 6.13 18.88 -10.16
CA GLU A 471 6.27 20.32 -9.92
C GLU A 471 4.99 21.06 -10.37
N ASN A 472 4.35 21.80 -9.46
CA ASN A 472 3.11 22.52 -9.76
C ASN A 472 3.33 23.69 -10.73
N ILE A 473 2.46 23.80 -11.74
CA ILE A 473 2.43 24.86 -12.74
C ILE A 473 1.44 25.94 -12.26
N SER A 474 1.97 27.06 -11.75
CA SER A 474 1.17 28.17 -11.24
C SER A 474 1.47 29.48 -11.97
N PRO A 475 0.48 30.15 -12.60
CA PRO A 475 -0.89 29.65 -12.84
C PRO A 475 -0.91 28.48 -13.83
N PRO A 476 -1.92 27.58 -13.76
CA PRO A 476 -2.07 26.48 -14.72
C PRO A 476 -2.09 26.95 -16.18
N GLN A 477 -1.44 26.19 -17.05
CA GLN A 477 -1.29 26.54 -18.47
C GLN A 477 -2.36 25.85 -19.31
N PRO A 478 -3.00 26.51 -20.30
CA PRO A 478 -3.97 25.85 -21.16
C PRO A 478 -3.31 24.77 -22.02
N LEU A 479 -3.96 23.61 -22.14
CA LEU A 479 -3.69 22.65 -23.22
C LEU A 479 -4.65 22.97 -24.37
N THR A 480 -4.11 23.08 -25.60
CA THR A 480 -4.86 23.47 -26.79
C THR A 480 -4.52 22.56 -27.96
N PHE A 481 -5.55 22.02 -28.61
CA PHE A 481 -5.41 21.14 -29.77
C PHE A 481 -5.51 21.92 -31.09
N GLY A 482 -4.74 21.52 -32.09
CA GLY A 482 -4.60 22.15 -33.40
C GLY A 482 -5.33 21.42 -34.54
N GLU A 483 -5.13 21.91 -35.77
CA GLU A 483 -5.77 21.35 -36.98
C GLU A 483 -5.21 19.98 -37.42
N ASP A 484 -4.16 19.46 -36.77
CA ASP A 484 -3.57 18.14 -37.01
C ASP A 484 -3.83 17.11 -35.89
N ASP A 485 -4.41 17.49 -34.74
CA ASP A 485 -4.68 16.57 -33.62
C ASP A 485 -5.98 15.79 -33.83
N TYR A 486 -5.98 14.46 -33.66
CA TYR A 486 -7.16 13.60 -33.86
C TYR A 486 -7.73 13.07 -32.54
N SER A 487 -6.87 12.86 -31.55
CA SER A 487 -7.20 12.29 -30.25
C SER A 487 -6.44 12.99 -29.12
N PHE A 488 -6.97 12.86 -27.90
CA PHE A 488 -6.23 13.12 -26.67
C PHE A 488 -6.16 11.82 -25.86
N ASP A 489 -4.99 11.19 -25.90
CA ASP A 489 -4.66 9.94 -25.23
C ASP A 489 -3.91 10.24 -23.93
N PHE A 490 -4.24 9.51 -22.85
CA PHE A 490 -3.72 9.76 -21.50
C PHE A 490 -3.72 8.49 -20.64
N TRP A 491 -3.03 8.54 -19.50
CA TRP A 491 -3.17 7.55 -18.41
C TRP A 491 -3.80 8.21 -17.18
N SER A 492 -4.60 7.48 -16.41
CA SER A 492 -5.07 7.94 -15.09
C SER A 492 -5.42 6.75 -14.19
N ASP A 493 -4.66 6.59 -13.10
CA ASP A 493 -4.91 5.58 -12.07
C ASP A 493 -6.32 5.75 -11.46
N ALA A 494 -6.75 7.00 -11.30
CA ALA A 494 -8.08 7.38 -10.83
C ALA A 494 -9.24 6.96 -11.76
N LEU A 495 -8.93 6.50 -12.97
CA LEU A 495 -9.89 5.95 -13.95
C LEU A 495 -9.59 4.48 -14.29
N GLY A 496 -8.60 3.85 -13.66
CA GLY A 496 -8.21 2.45 -13.93
C GLY A 496 -7.37 2.25 -15.19
N GLY A 497 -6.60 3.25 -15.64
CA GLY A 497 -5.55 3.09 -16.65
C GLY A 497 -5.66 4.00 -17.87
N SER A 498 -5.42 3.43 -19.06
CA SER A 498 -5.38 4.16 -20.34
C SER A 498 -6.75 4.69 -20.76
N GLY A 499 -6.79 5.98 -21.12
CA GLY A 499 -7.97 6.67 -21.61
C GLY A 499 -7.73 7.51 -22.87
N HIS A 500 -8.83 7.85 -23.53
CA HIS A 500 -8.88 8.41 -24.88
C HIS A 500 -10.08 9.34 -25.06
N ILE A 501 -9.90 10.42 -25.82
CA ILE A 501 -10.97 11.31 -26.29
C ILE A 501 -10.83 11.54 -27.80
N ASP A 502 -11.86 11.18 -28.57
CA ASP A 502 -12.01 11.56 -29.98
C ASP A 502 -12.09 13.11 -30.06
N LEU A 503 -11.11 13.79 -30.65
CA LEU A 503 -11.09 15.27 -30.75
C LEU A 503 -11.81 15.82 -31.99
N ARG A 504 -12.32 14.96 -32.88
CA ARG A 504 -12.94 15.37 -34.15
C ARG A 504 -14.36 14.84 -34.32
N ASP A 505 -15.18 15.62 -35.02
CA ASP A 505 -16.48 15.13 -35.48
C ASP A 505 -16.27 14.09 -36.60
N PRO A 506 -16.81 12.87 -36.45
CA PRO A 506 -16.56 11.75 -37.38
C PRO A 506 -17.08 12.00 -38.80
N ASN A 507 -18.04 12.93 -38.99
CA ASN A 507 -18.70 13.19 -40.27
C ASN A 507 -17.98 14.27 -41.09
N THR A 508 -17.27 15.18 -40.42
CA THR A 508 -16.69 16.40 -41.02
C THR A 508 -15.17 16.51 -40.86
N GLY A 509 -14.56 15.74 -39.97
CA GLY A 509 -13.12 15.80 -39.67
C GLY A 509 -12.67 17.09 -38.98
N GLN A 510 -13.61 17.93 -38.52
CA GLN A 510 -13.32 19.18 -37.83
C GLN A 510 -13.14 18.95 -36.32
N LEU A 511 -12.26 19.74 -35.69
CA LEU A 511 -12.03 19.72 -34.25
C LEU A 511 -13.34 20.06 -33.50
N ILE A 512 -13.70 19.26 -32.49
CA ILE A 512 -14.93 19.45 -31.72
C ILE A 512 -14.79 20.57 -30.67
N THR A 513 -15.92 21.21 -30.35
CA THR A 513 -16.00 22.08 -29.17
C THR A 513 -16.07 21.22 -27.90
N LEU A 514 -14.93 21.04 -27.24
CA LEU A 514 -14.85 20.34 -25.96
C LEU A 514 -15.82 20.94 -24.93
N ASN A 515 -16.58 20.08 -24.27
CA ASN A 515 -17.57 20.43 -23.27
C ASN A 515 -17.93 19.21 -22.41
N ASN A 516 -18.62 19.41 -21.29
CA ASN A 516 -18.97 18.36 -20.33
C ASN A 516 -19.78 17.14 -20.87
N ASN A 517 -20.25 17.16 -22.13
CA ASN A 517 -20.91 16.00 -22.76
C ASN A 517 -20.03 15.18 -23.70
N VAL A 518 -18.80 15.63 -24.03
CA VAL A 518 -17.86 14.84 -24.83
C VAL A 518 -17.54 13.54 -24.10
N GLU A 519 -17.56 12.44 -24.84
CA GLU A 519 -17.31 11.10 -24.31
C GLU A 519 -15.82 10.91 -23.99
N VAL A 520 -15.55 10.20 -22.90
CA VAL A 520 -14.22 9.78 -22.47
C VAL A 520 -14.22 8.26 -22.47
N ILE A 521 -13.40 7.67 -23.32
CA ILE A 521 -13.22 6.23 -23.43
C ILE A 521 -12.06 5.83 -22.53
N PHE A 522 -12.17 4.71 -21.83
CA PHE A 522 -11.05 4.11 -21.10
C PHE A 522 -11.26 2.59 -21.00
N HIS A 523 -10.20 1.88 -20.63
CA HIS A 523 -10.19 0.43 -20.58
C HIS A 523 -9.78 -0.06 -19.19
N ILE A 524 -10.58 -0.95 -18.61
CA ILE A 524 -10.15 -1.73 -17.44
C ILE A 524 -9.31 -2.90 -17.98
N GLU A 525 -8.08 -3.03 -17.48
CA GLU A 525 -7.19 -4.14 -17.83
C GLU A 525 -7.37 -5.33 -16.87
N ASP A 526 -7.60 -6.53 -17.41
CA ASP A 526 -7.55 -7.80 -16.68
C ASP A 526 -6.37 -8.64 -17.20
N LEU A 527 -5.55 -9.22 -16.32
CA LEU A 527 -4.61 -10.29 -16.70
C LEU A 527 -5.40 -11.57 -17.05
N VAL A 528 -5.13 -12.15 -18.22
CA VAL A 528 -5.74 -13.42 -18.64
C VAL A 528 -5.13 -14.59 -17.87
N TYR A 529 -5.98 -15.42 -17.27
CA TYR A 529 -5.61 -16.65 -16.57
C TYR A 529 -5.96 -17.92 -17.38
N PRO A 530 -5.34 -19.08 -17.09
CA PRO A 530 -5.64 -20.37 -17.76
C PRO A 530 -7.09 -20.86 -17.62
N SER A 531 -7.85 -20.29 -16.67
CA SER A 531 -9.29 -20.52 -16.50
C SER A 531 -10.18 -19.81 -17.53
N ASP A 532 -9.62 -18.83 -18.24
CA ASP A 532 -10.42 -17.86 -18.99
C ASP A 532 -10.71 -18.32 -20.42
N THR A 533 -11.80 -17.80 -20.98
CA THR A 533 -12.17 -18.07 -22.38
C THR A 533 -11.57 -17.01 -23.30
N VAL A 534 -10.39 -17.31 -23.85
CA VAL A 534 -9.75 -16.51 -24.91
C VAL A 534 -10.26 -16.98 -26.29
N PRO A 535 -10.52 -16.07 -27.26
CA PRO A 535 -10.86 -16.46 -28.62
C PRO A 535 -9.80 -17.38 -29.27
N SER A 536 -10.26 -18.43 -29.96
CA SER A 536 -9.37 -19.42 -30.61
C SER A 536 -8.59 -18.86 -31.81
N THR A 537 -8.90 -17.63 -32.24
CA THR A 537 -8.13 -16.86 -33.21
C THR A 537 -8.22 -15.39 -32.84
N LEU A 538 -7.07 -14.76 -32.64
CA LEU A 538 -6.94 -13.33 -32.44
C LEU A 538 -6.37 -12.72 -33.73
N VAL A 539 -6.82 -11.52 -34.11
CA VAL A 539 -6.30 -10.78 -35.26
C VAL A 539 -5.78 -9.42 -34.86
N CYS A 540 -4.82 -8.93 -35.64
CA CYS A 540 -4.07 -7.71 -35.41
C CYS A 540 -3.88 -6.94 -36.72
N PHE A 541 -3.83 -5.60 -36.62
CA PHE A 541 -3.73 -4.68 -37.76
C PHE A 541 -2.56 -3.68 -37.65
N GLU A 542 -1.99 -3.48 -36.45
CA GLU A 542 -0.91 -2.54 -36.15
C GLU A 542 -0.06 -3.09 -34.99
N ASP A 543 1.24 -2.78 -34.97
CA ASP A 543 2.20 -3.27 -33.96
C ASP A 543 2.09 -4.77 -33.67
N CYS A 544 1.95 -5.55 -34.75
CA CYS A 544 1.72 -6.99 -34.71
C CYS A 544 3.07 -7.73 -34.61
N PRO A 545 3.41 -8.39 -33.47
CA PRO A 545 4.74 -8.96 -33.27
C PRO A 545 5.06 -10.09 -34.26
N ASP A 546 6.28 -10.06 -34.82
CA ASP A 546 6.82 -11.09 -35.71
C ASP A 546 7.84 -11.94 -34.93
N PRO A 547 7.57 -13.24 -34.66
CA PRO A 547 8.50 -14.09 -33.92
C PRO A 547 9.85 -14.26 -34.63
N THR A 548 9.94 -13.98 -35.94
CA THR A 548 11.21 -14.02 -36.68
C THR A 548 12.05 -12.75 -36.52
N LYS A 549 11.46 -11.66 -35.99
CA LYS A 549 12.13 -10.38 -35.74
C LYS A 549 12.19 -9.95 -34.26
N ILE A 550 11.56 -10.69 -33.34
CA ILE A 550 11.26 -10.24 -31.96
C ILE A 550 12.47 -9.67 -31.17
N THR A 551 13.69 -10.12 -31.47
CA THR A 551 14.95 -9.66 -30.84
C THR A 551 15.61 -8.46 -31.53
N THR A 552 14.97 -7.85 -32.54
CA THR A 552 15.53 -6.75 -33.34
C THR A 552 14.90 -5.39 -33.00
N ASN A 553 15.45 -4.32 -33.58
CA ASN A 553 14.95 -2.95 -33.41
C ASN A 553 13.60 -2.69 -34.12
N ASP A 554 13.12 -3.64 -34.93
CA ASP A 554 11.80 -3.63 -35.59
C ASP A 554 11.15 -5.01 -35.37
N PRO A 555 10.55 -5.27 -34.20
CA PRO A 555 10.06 -6.59 -33.83
C PRO A 555 8.68 -6.95 -34.42
N TYR A 556 8.11 -6.10 -35.26
CA TYR A 556 6.73 -6.21 -35.76
C TYR A 556 6.67 -6.58 -37.25
N TYR A 557 5.52 -7.04 -37.71
CA TYR A 557 5.22 -7.08 -39.14
C TYR A 557 5.09 -5.66 -39.72
N ASP A 558 5.54 -5.44 -40.95
CA ASP A 558 5.20 -4.21 -41.69
C ASP A 558 3.70 -4.21 -41.96
N THR A 559 2.99 -3.40 -41.16
CA THR A 559 1.54 -3.24 -41.15
C THR A 559 1.09 -1.89 -41.69
N SER A 560 2.00 -1.12 -42.31
CA SER A 560 1.73 0.19 -42.92
C SER A 560 0.59 0.16 -43.95
N ASN A 561 0.43 -0.96 -44.65
CA ASN A 561 -0.64 -1.20 -45.62
C ASN A 561 -1.89 -1.85 -45.01
N TYR A 562 -1.90 -2.11 -43.69
CA TYR A 562 -3.02 -2.72 -42.96
C TYR A 562 -3.68 -1.72 -41.98
N GLN A 563 -2.92 -0.75 -41.46
CA GLN A 563 -3.39 0.33 -40.59
C GLN A 563 -4.53 1.16 -41.21
N TYR A 564 -4.42 1.49 -42.50
CA TYR A 564 -5.49 2.08 -43.29
C TYR A 564 -5.65 1.33 -44.61
N GLN A 565 -6.87 0.89 -44.93
CA GLN A 565 -7.16 0.10 -46.13
C GLN A 565 -8.41 0.62 -46.85
N ASN A 566 -8.30 0.88 -48.15
CA ASN A 566 -9.44 1.21 -49.02
C ASN A 566 -10.28 -0.04 -49.38
N VAL A 567 -10.58 -0.91 -48.41
CA VAL A 567 -11.48 -2.06 -48.53
C VAL A 567 -12.34 -2.22 -47.26
N PRO A 568 -13.55 -2.79 -47.33
CA PRO A 568 -14.40 -2.95 -46.16
C PRO A 568 -13.79 -3.93 -45.13
N PRO A 569 -13.90 -3.68 -43.82
CA PRO A 569 -13.21 -4.44 -42.76
C PRO A 569 -13.37 -5.97 -42.81
N ALA A 570 -14.54 -6.46 -43.24
CA ALA A 570 -14.79 -7.89 -43.45
C ALA A 570 -13.78 -8.56 -44.41
N ASN A 571 -13.25 -7.81 -45.38
CA ASN A 571 -12.29 -8.27 -46.39
C ASN A 571 -10.84 -7.81 -46.12
N ALA A 572 -10.62 -7.03 -45.06
CA ALA A 572 -9.34 -6.38 -44.79
C ALA A 572 -8.22 -7.39 -44.51
N GLN A 573 -7.00 -7.05 -44.93
CA GLN A 573 -5.78 -7.77 -44.61
C GLN A 573 -5.41 -7.53 -43.13
N LYS A 574 -4.91 -8.58 -42.47
CA LYS A 574 -4.69 -8.65 -41.03
C LYS A 574 -3.75 -9.80 -40.70
N ILE A 575 -2.95 -9.64 -39.64
CA ILE A 575 -2.18 -10.74 -39.07
C ILE A 575 -3.12 -11.55 -38.16
N SER A 576 -2.96 -12.87 -38.14
CA SER A 576 -3.74 -13.78 -37.29
C SER A 576 -2.82 -14.59 -36.38
N TYR A 577 -3.24 -14.76 -35.13
CA TYR A 577 -2.54 -15.46 -34.06
C TYR A 577 -3.47 -16.45 -33.35
N SER A 578 -2.89 -17.40 -32.63
CA SER A 578 -3.58 -18.25 -31.65
C SER A 578 -2.98 -18.02 -30.26
N PHE A 579 -3.74 -18.23 -29.20
CA PHE A 579 -3.24 -18.22 -27.82
C PHE A 579 -3.30 -19.62 -27.22
N ASP A 580 -2.18 -20.12 -26.71
CA ASP A 580 -2.10 -21.44 -26.08
C ASP A 580 -2.28 -21.30 -24.56
N LEU A 581 -3.50 -21.54 -24.07
CA LEU A 581 -3.87 -21.47 -22.64
C LEU A 581 -3.11 -22.46 -21.74
N ASN A 582 -2.43 -23.47 -22.29
CA ASN A 582 -1.61 -24.41 -21.50
C ASN A 582 -0.17 -23.90 -21.30
N LYS A 583 0.33 -23.12 -22.27
CA LYS A 583 1.62 -22.43 -22.23
C LYS A 583 1.51 -20.99 -21.72
N MET A 584 0.32 -20.39 -21.74
CA MET A 584 0.08 -18.95 -21.61
C MET A 584 0.95 -18.14 -22.57
N VAL A 585 0.88 -18.45 -23.87
CA VAL A 585 1.72 -17.78 -24.89
C VAL A 585 0.97 -17.50 -26.20
N LEU A 586 1.21 -16.32 -26.77
CA LEU A 586 0.74 -15.97 -28.12
C LEU A 586 1.60 -16.69 -29.17
N GLN A 587 0.96 -17.20 -30.22
CA GLN A 587 1.59 -17.99 -31.27
C GLN A 587 1.24 -17.48 -32.67
N LYS A 588 2.24 -17.48 -33.56
CA LYS A 588 2.05 -17.33 -35.02
C LYS A 588 2.44 -18.63 -35.71
N ASP A 589 1.48 -19.26 -36.39
CA ASP A 589 1.68 -20.52 -37.13
C ASP A 589 2.34 -21.66 -36.30
N GLY A 590 2.14 -21.64 -34.98
CA GLY A 590 2.74 -22.58 -34.03
C GLY A 590 4.11 -22.19 -33.47
N GLN A 591 4.65 -21.02 -33.81
CA GLN A 591 5.83 -20.42 -33.18
C GLN A 591 5.42 -19.51 -32.02
N ASP A 592 6.00 -19.74 -30.84
CA ASP A 592 5.77 -18.94 -29.63
C ASP A 592 6.42 -17.54 -29.76
N ILE A 593 5.67 -16.48 -29.43
CA ILE A 593 6.10 -15.09 -29.59
C ILE A 593 6.66 -14.57 -28.25
N VAL A 594 7.97 -14.78 -28.02
CA VAL A 594 8.62 -14.45 -26.75
C VAL A 594 9.95 -13.71 -26.94
N LEU A 595 10.15 -12.63 -26.18
CA LEU A 595 11.41 -11.91 -26.03
C LEU A 595 12.10 -12.32 -24.71
N THR A 596 13.10 -13.19 -24.80
CA THR A 596 13.82 -13.72 -23.61
C THR A 596 15.13 -13.00 -23.30
N THR A 597 15.44 -11.92 -24.01
CA THR A 597 16.68 -11.13 -23.89
C THR A 597 16.37 -9.65 -24.00
N THR A 598 17.10 -8.77 -23.30
CA THR A 598 16.87 -7.32 -23.35
C THR A 598 17.08 -6.75 -24.76
N ASN A 599 16.13 -5.92 -25.18
CA ASN A 599 16.11 -5.22 -26.45
C ASN A 599 16.40 -3.73 -26.19
N ASN A 600 17.49 -3.19 -26.73
CA ASN A 600 17.91 -1.81 -26.46
C ASN A 600 16.97 -0.74 -27.06
N THR A 601 16.09 -1.10 -28.00
CA THR A 601 15.04 -0.21 -28.52
C THR A 601 13.75 -0.33 -27.71
N TYR A 602 13.52 -1.47 -27.07
CA TYR A 602 12.33 -1.78 -26.27
C TYR A 602 12.73 -2.31 -24.86
N PRO A 603 13.38 -1.48 -24.02
CA PRO A 603 13.96 -1.93 -22.75
C PRO A 603 12.93 -2.43 -21.74
N TRP A 604 11.71 -1.87 -21.80
CA TRP A 604 10.59 -2.22 -20.92
C TRP A 604 9.82 -3.48 -21.34
N GLY A 605 10.18 -4.08 -22.48
CA GLY A 605 9.43 -5.15 -23.15
C GLY A 605 8.74 -4.69 -24.44
N ILE A 606 8.16 -5.64 -25.16
CA ILE A 606 7.39 -5.44 -26.40
C ILE A 606 5.91 -5.66 -26.08
N ARG A 607 5.04 -4.72 -26.48
CA ARG A 607 3.57 -4.82 -26.38
C ARG A 607 2.98 -4.82 -27.79
N SER A 608 1.94 -5.64 -28.04
CA SER A 608 1.23 -5.63 -29.32
C SER A 608 0.19 -4.52 -29.39
N GLY A 609 -0.19 -4.13 -30.62
CA GLY A 609 -1.47 -3.49 -30.88
C GLY A 609 -2.67 -4.43 -30.59
N PRO A 610 -3.91 -3.99 -30.85
CA PRO A 610 -5.12 -4.70 -30.42
C PRO A 610 -5.27 -6.09 -31.07
N LEU A 611 -5.38 -7.10 -30.22
CA LEU A 611 -5.68 -8.49 -30.54
C LEU A 611 -7.15 -8.77 -30.23
N PHE A 612 -7.95 -9.17 -31.22
CA PHE A 612 -9.38 -9.43 -31.01
C PHE A 612 -9.93 -10.54 -31.90
N GLU A 613 -11.10 -11.10 -31.56
CA GLU A 613 -11.72 -12.14 -32.39
C GLU A 613 -12.25 -11.54 -33.72
N PRO A 614 -11.91 -12.11 -34.90
CA PRO A 614 -12.33 -11.60 -36.20
C PRO A 614 -13.81 -11.89 -36.54
N THR A 615 -14.72 -11.66 -35.60
CA THR A 615 -16.17 -11.72 -35.84
C THR A 615 -16.58 -10.62 -36.82
N ALA A 616 -17.69 -10.82 -37.54
CA ALA A 616 -18.22 -9.80 -38.43
C ALA A 616 -18.59 -8.50 -37.69
N GLU A 617 -18.99 -8.59 -36.42
CA GLU A 617 -19.30 -7.45 -35.56
C GLU A 617 -18.04 -6.65 -35.19
N ASN A 618 -17.01 -7.33 -34.67
CA ASN A 618 -15.74 -6.68 -34.33
C ASN A 618 -15.05 -6.08 -35.55
N LEU A 619 -15.06 -6.79 -36.69
CA LEU A 619 -14.50 -6.25 -37.93
C LEU A 619 -15.28 -5.01 -38.40
N ASN A 620 -16.62 -5.02 -38.37
CA ASN A 620 -17.42 -3.85 -38.76
C ASN A 620 -17.17 -2.62 -37.86
N LYS A 621 -16.72 -2.81 -36.61
CA LYS A 621 -16.30 -1.71 -35.72
C LYS A 621 -14.98 -1.04 -36.14
N LEU A 622 -14.18 -1.65 -37.03
CA LEU A 622 -12.98 -1.04 -37.63
C LEU A 622 -13.27 -0.24 -38.93
N ALA A 623 -14.54 0.02 -39.24
CA ALA A 623 -14.92 0.89 -40.35
C ALA A 623 -14.41 2.32 -40.11
N CYS A 624 -13.87 2.98 -41.14
CA CYS A 624 -13.51 4.38 -41.03
C CYS A 624 -14.76 5.25 -40.91
N ASP A 625 -14.82 6.14 -39.92
CA ASP A 625 -15.98 7.01 -39.65
C ASP A 625 -16.45 7.82 -40.87
N TRP A 626 -15.50 8.26 -41.71
CA TRP A 626 -15.77 9.01 -42.95
C TRP A 626 -16.01 8.14 -44.20
N ASP A 627 -15.66 6.86 -44.18
CA ASP A 627 -15.95 5.90 -45.26
C ASP A 627 -16.10 4.47 -44.70
N PRO A 628 -17.34 3.96 -44.56
CA PRO A 628 -17.57 2.60 -44.06
C PRO A 628 -17.16 1.50 -45.06
N ASN A 629 -16.66 1.86 -46.25
CA ASN A 629 -16.05 0.92 -47.20
C ASN A 629 -14.52 0.84 -47.05
N SER A 630 -13.94 1.56 -46.08
CA SER A 630 -12.53 1.54 -45.73
C SER A 630 -12.33 1.05 -44.29
N THR A 631 -11.15 0.54 -43.99
CA THR A 631 -10.75 0.01 -42.67
C THR A 631 -9.72 0.91 -42.03
N CYS A 632 -9.94 1.26 -40.76
CA CYS A 632 -9.09 2.12 -39.95
C CYS A 632 -8.72 1.35 -38.66
N ALA A 633 -7.47 0.90 -38.53
CA ALA A 633 -7.05 -0.06 -37.51
C ALA A 633 -7.23 0.45 -36.07
N TRP A 634 -6.85 1.70 -35.81
CA TRP A 634 -6.94 2.35 -34.50
C TRP A 634 -8.36 2.37 -33.91
N GLN A 635 -9.40 2.24 -34.75
CA GLN A 635 -10.79 2.09 -34.30
C GLN A 635 -10.99 0.84 -33.41
N ALA A 636 -10.05 -0.11 -33.43
CA ALA A 636 -10.01 -1.23 -32.49
C ALA A 636 -9.92 -0.76 -31.03
N TRP A 637 -9.08 0.24 -30.72
CA TRP A 637 -9.03 0.87 -29.39
C TRP A 637 -10.33 1.64 -29.08
N ASN A 638 -10.87 2.37 -30.05
CA ASN A 638 -11.95 3.31 -29.78
C ASN A 638 -13.34 2.65 -29.72
N LYS A 639 -13.59 1.57 -30.47
CA LYS A 639 -14.96 1.07 -30.75
C LYS A 639 -15.21 -0.39 -30.37
N LEU A 640 -14.20 -1.22 -30.12
CA LEU A 640 -14.39 -2.57 -29.55
C LEU A 640 -14.84 -2.50 -28.09
N ASP A 641 -15.61 -3.50 -27.63
CA ASP A 641 -16.03 -3.58 -26.22
C ASP A 641 -15.04 -4.41 -25.38
N VAL A 642 -14.38 -5.38 -26.03
CA VAL A 642 -13.28 -6.17 -25.49
C VAL A 642 -12.22 -6.38 -26.59
N PHE A 643 -10.96 -6.19 -26.25
CA PHE A 643 -9.80 -6.65 -27.01
C PHE A 643 -8.70 -7.13 -26.05
N TYR A 644 -7.54 -7.51 -26.57
CA TYR A 644 -6.39 -7.96 -25.80
C TYR A 644 -5.10 -7.28 -26.29
N THR A 645 -4.07 -7.21 -25.45
CA THR A 645 -2.69 -6.89 -25.85
C THR A 645 -1.75 -7.95 -25.31
N TRP A 646 -0.84 -8.45 -26.14
CA TRP A 646 0.24 -9.35 -25.71
C TRP A 646 1.46 -8.53 -25.31
N GLU A 647 2.08 -8.87 -24.19
CA GLU A 647 3.31 -8.26 -23.70
C GLU A 647 4.38 -9.34 -23.48
N THR A 648 5.63 -9.06 -23.81
CA THR A 648 6.75 -10.01 -23.64
C THR A 648 8.10 -9.30 -23.49
N GLY A 649 8.98 -9.86 -22.65
CA GLY A 649 10.28 -9.29 -22.32
C GLY A 649 11.03 -10.09 -21.26
N PRO A 650 12.30 -9.75 -20.98
CA PRO A 650 13.14 -10.47 -20.04
C PRO A 650 12.81 -10.18 -18.57
N ASN A 651 12.13 -9.07 -18.28
CA ASN A 651 11.84 -8.57 -16.94
C ASN A 651 10.65 -9.30 -16.31
N GLU A 652 10.57 -9.43 -14.99
CA GLU A 652 9.48 -10.19 -14.34
C GLU A 652 8.09 -9.59 -14.61
N TRP A 653 7.96 -8.26 -14.68
CA TRP A 653 6.68 -7.61 -15.03
C TRP A 653 6.18 -7.98 -16.43
N ASN A 654 7.06 -8.42 -17.34
CA ASN A 654 6.66 -8.85 -18.68
C ASN A 654 6.15 -10.29 -18.76
N LYS A 655 6.21 -11.06 -17.66
CA LYS A 655 5.95 -12.50 -17.64
C LYS A 655 4.56 -12.80 -17.07
N PHE A 656 4.04 -13.96 -17.41
CA PHE A 656 2.91 -14.55 -16.68
C PHE A 656 3.45 -15.59 -15.71
N THR A 657 3.23 -15.40 -14.42
CA THR A 657 3.62 -16.36 -13.38
C THR A 657 2.42 -16.79 -12.55
N ALA A 658 2.25 -18.10 -12.41
CA ALA A 658 1.19 -18.72 -11.62
C ALA A 658 1.70 -19.97 -10.90
N LEU A 659 0.85 -20.55 -10.05
CA LEU A 659 1.13 -21.81 -9.36
C LEU A 659 0.19 -22.92 -9.82
N LYS A 660 0.68 -24.16 -9.75
CA LYS A 660 -0.08 -25.38 -10.00
C LYS A 660 -0.11 -26.29 -8.79
N ASP A 661 -1.26 -26.89 -8.53
CA ASP A 661 -1.45 -27.82 -7.41
C ASP A 661 -0.93 -29.23 -7.72
N SER A 662 -1.17 -30.18 -6.81
CA SER A 662 -0.78 -31.59 -6.96
C SER A 662 -1.55 -32.36 -8.05
N ASN A 663 -2.64 -31.80 -8.59
CA ASN A 663 -3.35 -32.30 -9.77
C ASN A 663 -2.82 -31.67 -11.08
N ASN A 664 -1.86 -30.74 -10.99
CA ASN A 664 -1.39 -29.85 -12.06
C ASN A 664 -2.48 -28.86 -12.56
N ASP A 665 -3.55 -28.67 -11.77
CA ASP A 665 -4.52 -27.61 -12.00
C ASP A 665 -3.94 -26.26 -11.56
N PHE A 666 -4.20 -25.20 -12.34
CA PHE A 666 -3.73 -23.86 -12.03
C PHE A 666 -4.52 -23.25 -10.87
N LEU A 667 -3.80 -22.63 -9.92
CA LEU A 667 -4.43 -21.71 -8.98
C LEU A 667 -4.85 -20.42 -9.69
N THR A 668 -6.02 -19.92 -9.30
CA THR A 668 -6.55 -18.63 -9.71
C THR A 668 -6.62 -17.70 -8.51
N PHE A 669 -6.37 -16.42 -8.76
CA PHE A 669 -6.49 -15.34 -7.79
C PHE A 669 -7.60 -14.39 -8.22
N ASP A 670 -8.18 -13.72 -7.25
CA ASP A 670 -9.19 -12.70 -7.49
C ASP A 670 -8.53 -11.43 -8.01
N PRO A 671 -8.96 -10.85 -9.16
CA PRO A 671 -8.54 -9.52 -9.56
C PRO A 671 -8.94 -8.47 -8.51
N PRO A 672 -8.25 -7.31 -8.45
CA PRO A 672 -8.78 -6.14 -7.78
C PRO A 672 -10.20 -5.85 -8.28
N LEU A 673 -11.09 -5.50 -7.36
CA LEU A 673 -12.49 -5.24 -7.69
C LEU A 673 -12.65 -3.75 -8.06
N PRO A 674 -12.89 -3.38 -9.34
CA PRO A 674 -13.04 -1.99 -9.73
C PRO A 674 -14.38 -1.44 -9.23
N VAL A 675 -14.35 -0.33 -8.49
CA VAL A 675 -15.55 0.30 -7.92
C VAL A 675 -15.63 1.79 -8.26
N GLU A 676 -16.77 2.23 -8.81
CA GLU A 676 -17.09 3.65 -9.01
C GLU A 676 -17.40 4.29 -7.64
N TYR A 677 -16.64 5.34 -7.31
CA TYR A 677 -16.89 6.26 -6.21
C TYR A 677 -17.20 7.66 -6.76
N VAL A 678 -18.14 8.38 -6.12
CA VAL A 678 -18.48 9.76 -6.46
C VAL A 678 -18.09 10.68 -5.31
N HIS A 679 -16.97 11.39 -5.46
CA HIS A 679 -16.58 12.44 -4.53
C HIS A 679 -17.50 13.66 -4.70
N THR A 680 -17.73 14.43 -3.62
CA THR A 680 -18.41 15.73 -3.66
C THR A 680 -17.54 16.77 -2.96
N TRP A 681 -16.99 17.70 -3.73
CA TRP A 681 -16.05 18.71 -3.25
C TRP A 681 -16.74 19.81 -2.43
N ASN A 682 -15.94 20.60 -1.71
CA ASN A 682 -16.41 21.72 -0.89
C ASN A 682 -17.14 22.84 -1.68
N ASP A 683 -16.94 22.94 -3.00
CA ASP A 683 -17.68 23.85 -3.87
C ASP A 683 -19.05 23.30 -4.34
N GLY A 684 -19.36 22.05 -4.00
CA GLY A 684 -20.57 21.33 -4.41
C GLY A 684 -20.45 20.65 -5.78
N THR A 685 -19.30 20.67 -6.45
CA THR A 685 -19.06 19.87 -7.65
C THR A 685 -18.75 18.41 -7.32
N THR A 686 -18.96 17.52 -8.28
CA THR A 686 -18.80 16.07 -8.10
C THR A 686 -17.84 15.50 -9.14
N THR A 687 -17.00 14.56 -8.72
CA THR A 687 -16.02 13.88 -9.58
C THR A 687 -16.14 12.37 -9.38
N LYS A 688 -16.09 11.61 -10.47
CA LYS A 688 -16.06 10.14 -10.43
C LYS A 688 -14.63 9.62 -10.39
N PHE A 689 -14.44 8.58 -9.59
CA PHE A 689 -13.21 7.82 -9.45
C PHE A 689 -13.51 6.34 -9.65
N TYR A 690 -12.63 5.62 -10.34
CA TYR A 690 -12.66 4.17 -10.46
C TYR A 690 -11.52 3.64 -9.58
N LEU A 691 -11.88 3.20 -8.39
CA LEU A 691 -10.95 2.74 -7.36
C LEU A 691 -10.79 1.22 -7.43
N GLU A 692 -9.61 0.70 -7.08
CA GLU A 692 -9.34 -0.75 -7.05
C GLU A 692 -9.43 -1.30 -5.63
N TYR A 693 -10.34 -2.24 -5.38
CA TYR A 693 -10.45 -2.92 -4.08
C TYR A 693 -9.79 -4.31 -4.10
N SER A 694 -8.59 -4.41 -3.54
CA SER A 694 -7.77 -5.62 -3.55
C SER A 694 -8.06 -6.58 -2.39
N GLY A 695 -8.68 -6.11 -1.31
CA GLY A 695 -8.87 -6.89 -0.09
C GLY A 695 -9.35 -6.04 1.09
N PHE A 696 -9.61 -6.64 2.24
CA PHE A 696 -10.17 -5.91 3.38
C PHE A 696 -9.15 -4.97 4.03
N GLY A 697 -9.27 -3.68 3.73
CA GLY A 697 -8.30 -2.63 4.06
C GLY A 697 -7.73 -1.95 2.82
N GLU A 698 -7.77 -2.63 1.67
CA GLU A 698 -6.98 -2.32 0.49
C GLU A 698 -7.86 -1.75 -0.63
N LEU A 699 -7.91 -0.41 -0.68
CA LEU A 699 -8.66 0.38 -1.66
C LEU A 699 -7.74 1.47 -2.25
N HIS A 700 -7.38 1.32 -3.53
CA HIS A 700 -6.36 2.13 -4.22
C HIS A 700 -6.98 3.04 -5.30
N GLY A 701 -6.16 3.92 -5.88
CA GLY A 701 -6.57 4.86 -6.93
C GLY A 701 -7.12 6.18 -6.39
N ILE A 702 -6.99 6.44 -5.08
CA ILE A 702 -7.25 7.75 -4.49
C ILE A 702 -6.04 8.64 -4.79
N PRO A 703 -6.17 9.76 -5.53
CA PRO A 703 -5.06 10.66 -5.78
C PRO A 703 -4.46 11.20 -4.48
N GLY A 704 -3.19 11.62 -4.53
CA GLY A 704 -2.53 12.26 -3.40
C GLY A 704 -1.68 13.45 -3.80
N LYS A 705 -1.39 14.25 -2.79
CA LYS A 705 -0.78 15.58 -2.85
C LYS A 705 0.24 15.75 -1.74
N CYS A 706 1.02 16.84 -1.83
CA CYS A 706 2.02 17.16 -0.84
C CYS A 706 1.57 18.29 0.08
N ILE A 707 1.95 18.19 1.36
CA ILE A 707 1.69 19.17 2.41
C ILE A 707 2.98 19.48 3.16
N ASP A 708 3.11 20.74 3.60
CA ASP A 708 4.19 21.17 4.48
C ASP A 708 4.00 20.53 5.86
N ILE A 709 5.06 19.94 6.40
CA ILE A 709 5.02 19.10 7.61
C ILE A 709 4.84 19.88 8.92
N ASP A 710 5.03 21.21 8.90
CA ASP A 710 4.92 22.07 10.09
C ASP A 710 3.59 22.83 10.17
N THR A 711 2.93 23.04 9.02
CA THR A 711 1.71 23.83 8.87
C THR A 711 0.49 23.00 8.46
N GLY A 712 0.70 21.91 7.72
CA GLY A 712 -0.36 21.09 7.12
C GLY A 712 -1.00 21.71 5.87
N GLU A 713 -0.51 22.86 5.40
CA GLU A 713 -0.97 23.51 4.18
C GLU A 713 -0.41 22.82 2.92
N GLU A 714 -1.09 22.99 1.79
CA GLU A 714 -0.79 22.29 0.53
C GLU A 714 0.33 22.96 -0.28
N GLU A 715 1.26 22.15 -0.81
CA GLU A 715 2.44 22.64 -1.52
C GLU A 715 2.89 21.75 -2.70
N SER A 716 3.94 22.19 -3.40
CA SER A 716 4.65 21.37 -4.39
C SER A 716 5.49 20.29 -3.70
N CYS A 717 5.49 19.08 -4.22
CA CYS A 717 6.27 17.97 -3.67
C CYS A 717 7.79 18.20 -3.79
N ASP A 718 8.50 18.35 -2.67
CA ASP A 718 9.96 18.37 -2.62
C ASP A 718 10.57 17.43 -1.54
N GLU A 719 11.91 17.42 -1.36
CA GLU A 719 12.56 16.54 -0.37
C GLU A 719 12.12 16.83 1.09
N THR A 720 11.52 17.98 1.39
CA THR A 720 11.07 18.38 2.74
C THR A 720 9.59 18.15 3.01
N SER A 721 8.73 18.17 1.98
CA SER A 721 7.28 17.90 2.06
C SER A 721 6.91 16.54 2.68
N ARG A 722 5.59 16.32 2.87
CA ARG A 722 4.97 15.04 3.21
C ARG A 722 3.85 14.70 2.22
N TRP A 723 3.74 13.45 1.76
CA TRP A 723 2.63 13.01 0.89
C TRP A 723 1.42 12.55 1.70
N VAL A 724 0.22 12.86 1.21
CA VAL A 724 -1.05 12.36 1.75
C VAL A 724 -2.09 12.15 0.64
N PRO A 725 -3.03 11.19 0.78
CA PRO A 725 -4.28 11.14 0.03
C PRO A 725 -4.99 12.51 0.00
N GLU A 726 -5.45 12.90 -1.19
CA GLU A 726 -6.07 14.20 -1.44
C GLU A 726 -7.41 14.36 -0.71
N PHE A 727 -8.15 13.25 -0.58
CA PHE A 727 -9.40 13.18 0.18
C PHE A 727 -9.55 11.88 0.96
N SER A 728 -10.30 11.97 2.06
CA SER A 728 -10.77 10.82 2.84
C SER A 728 -12.20 10.44 2.42
N ILE A 729 -12.48 9.16 2.17
CA ILE A 729 -13.84 8.68 1.89
C ILE A 729 -14.63 8.61 3.21
N PRO A 730 -15.79 9.28 3.35
CA PRO A 730 -16.58 9.23 4.60
C PRO A 730 -17.10 7.83 4.92
N ASN A 731 -17.05 7.43 6.20
CA ASN A 731 -17.64 6.17 6.68
C ASN A 731 -19.14 6.11 6.34
N GLY A 732 -19.57 5.03 5.70
CA GLY A 732 -20.94 4.85 5.22
C GLY A 732 -21.21 5.45 3.84
N SER A 733 -20.16 5.88 3.11
CA SER A 733 -20.24 6.14 1.68
C SER A 733 -20.61 4.88 0.90
N GLU A 734 -21.21 5.06 -0.27
CA GLU A 734 -21.58 3.97 -1.18
C GLU A 734 -20.61 3.97 -2.37
N VAL A 735 -20.11 2.80 -2.74
CA VAL A 735 -19.38 2.57 -4.00
C VAL A 735 -20.09 1.48 -4.81
N THR A 736 -19.90 1.50 -6.13
CA THR A 736 -20.61 0.60 -7.06
C THR A 736 -19.62 -0.20 -7.91
N ASP A 737 -19.73 -1.52 -7.87
CA ASP A 737 -19.01 -2.47 -8.72
C ASP A 737 -19.13 -2.11 -10.21
N ALA A 738 -18.00 -1.77 -10.83
CA ALA A 738 -17.94 -1.32 -12.22
C ALA A 738 -18.16 -2.46 -13.23
N THR A 739 -18.18 -3.72 -12.80
CA THR A 739 -18.42 -4.91 -13.64
C THR A 739 -19.91 -5.26 -13.72
N ASN A 740 -20.65 -5.18 -12.60
CA ASN A 740 -22.01 -5.72 -12.49
C ASN A 740 -23.03 -4.82 -11.75
N GLY A 741 -22.61 -3.69 -11.17
CA GLY A 741 -23.51 -2.74 -10.51
C GLY A 741 -23.92 -3.09 -9.07
N THR A 742 -23.32 -4.12 -8.45
CA THR A 742 -23.45 -4.38 -7.00
C THR A 742 -22.93 -3.19 -6.20
N LYS A 743 -23.55 -2.92 -5.05
CA LYS A 743 -23.22 -1.78 -4.19
C LYS A 743 -22.60 -2.24 -2.88
N TYR A 744 -21.63 -1.49 -2.40
CA TYR A 744 -20.95 -1.73 -1.12
C TYR A 744 -20.90 -0.45 -0.29
N LEU A 745 -20.82 -0.61 1.04
CA LEU A 745 -20.54 0.47 1.97
C LEU A 745 -19.04 0.53 2.26
N VAL A 746 -18.48 1.75 2.31
CA VAL A 746 -17.07 2.00 2.65
C VAL A 746 -16.94 2.34 4.14
N LYS A 747 -15.89 1.84 4.80
CA LYS A 747 -15.45 2.33 6.11
C LYS A 747 -13.94 2.46 6.15
N ALA A 748 -13.42 3.61 6.57
CA ALA A 748 -12.02 3.76 6.94
C ALA A 748 -11.71 2.83 8.12
N LEU A 749 -10.70 1.98 7.98
CA LEU A 749 -10.15 1.15 9.05
C LEU A 749 -9.03 1.88 9.78
N GLU A 750 -8.35 2.79 9.10
CA GLU A 750 -7.23 3.57 9.63
C GLU A 750 -7.35 5.04 9.23
N LYS A 751 -7.09 5.92 10.21
CA LYS A 751 -7.10 7.37 10.06
C LYS A 751 -5.93 8.03 10.78
N GLU A 752 -5.52 9.14 10.21
CA GLU A 752 -4.57 10.09 10.78
C GLU A 752 -5.29 11.41 11.06
N GLN A 753 -4.97 12.04 12.19
CA GLN A 753 -5.40 13.37 12.56
C GLN A 753 -4.19 14.30 12.68
N ARG A 754 -4.04 15.27 11.76
CA ARG A 754 -3.00 16.32 11.85
C ARG A 754 -3.58 17.55 12.54
N MET A 755 -2.95 18.03 13.62
CA MET A 755 -3.44 19.21 14.36
C MET A 755 -3.21 20.49 13.54
N LYS A 756 -4.23 21.32 13.33
CA LYS A 756 -4.08 22.60 12.61
C LYS A 756 -3.24 23.61 13.39
N VAL A 757 -2.35 24.33 12.70
CA VAL A 757 -1.65 25.50 13.24
C VAL A 757 -2.66 26.59 13.64
N VAL A 758 -2.41 27.22 14.78
CA VAL A 758 -3.16 28.38 15.29
C VAL A 758 -2.19 29.45 15.79
N ASN A 759 -2.70 30.67 16.00
CA ASN A 759 -1.87 31.79 16.45
C ASN A 759 -1.17 31.48 17.79
N SER A 760 0.14 31.70 17.86
CA SER A 760 0.98 31.34 19.02
C SER A 760 0.53 31.95 20.36
N SER A 761 -0.22 33.06 20.34
CA SER A 761 -0.81 33.64 21.55
C SER A 761 -1.78 32.70 22.29
N TYR A 762 -2.42 31.74 21.61
CA TYR A 762 -3.26 30.72 22.26
C TYR A 762 -2.44 29.78 23.17
N CYS A 763 -1.21 29.46 22.76
CA CYS A 763 -0.28 28.64 23.55
C CYS A 763 0.49 29.44 24.62
N SER A 764 0.18 30.72 24.84
CA SER A 764 0.85 31.56 25.86
C SER A 764 0.71 31.04 27.31
N SER A 765 -0.27 30.18 27.58
CA SER A 765 -0.45 29.47 28.86
C SER A 765 0.33 28.16 28.97
N LEU A 766 0.88 27.66 27.87
CA LEU A 766 1.69 26.44 27.83
C LEU A 766 3.16 26.78 28.09
N THR A 767 3.59 26.60 29.33
CA THR A 767 5.01 26.58 29.71
C THR A 767 5.64 25.31 29.17
N VAL A 768 6.57 25.49 28.22
CA VAL A 768 7.42 24.41 27.72
C VAL A 768 8.61 24.24 28.66
N THR A 769 8.82 23.02 29.12
CA THR A 769 9.90 22.64 30.03
C THR A 769 10.84 21.70 29.30
N THR A 770 12.14 21.96 29.36
CA THR A 770 13.14 20.96 28.96
C THR A 770 13.30 19.94 30.07
N TYR A 771 13.03 18.67 29.75
CA TYR A 771 13.24 17.54 30.63
C TYR A 771 14.65 16.96 30.40
N ASP A 772 15.23 16.38 31.44
CA ASP A 772 16.42 15.56 31.29
C ASP A 772 16.09 14.36 30.38
N LEU A 773 16.88 14.20 29.33
CA LEU A 773 16.76 13.08 28.39
C LEU A 773 17.41 11.82 28.99
N PRO A 774 16.89 10.62 28.66
CA PRO A 774 17.52 9.38 29.10
C PRO A 774 18.98 9.28 28.66
N THR A 775 19.81 8.68 29.51
CA THR A 775 21.13 8.18 29.13
C THR A 775 21.09 6.66 29.02
N ILE A 776 22.05 6.10 28.30
CA ILE A 776 22.20 4.65 28.14
C ILE A 776 22.70 3.96 29.43
N ASP A 777 23.00 4.71 30.50
CA ASP A 777 23.38 4.16 31.81
C ASP A 777 22.20 3.50 32.55
N GLU A 778 20.95 3.81 32.18
CA GLU A 778 19.74 3.11 32.65
C GLU A 778 19.47 1.80 31.87
N TRP A 779 20.21 1.53 30.78
CA TRP A 779 20.05 0.31 29.98
C TRP A 779 20.57 -0.93 30.71
N ILE A 780 19.87 -2.06 30.53
CA ILE A 780 20.25 -3.35 31.08
C ILE A 780 20.27 -4.36 29.93
N ASP A 781 21.38 -5.11 29.79
CA ASP A 781 21.49 -6.14 28.77
C ASP A 781 20.29 -7.11 28.82
N PRO A 782 19.61 -7.37 27.68
CA PRO A 782 18.59 -8.38 27.59
C PRO A 782 19.01 -9.72 28.21
N ASP A 783 20.26 -10.17 27.99
CA ASP A 783 20.78 -11.46 28.48
C ASP A 783 19.76 -12.60 28.38
N ILE A 784 19.17 -12.72 27.18
CA ILE A 784 18.07 -13.67 26.94
C ILE A 784 18.56 -15.05 26.49
N GLY A 785 19.83 -15.16 26.10
CA GLY A 785 20.44 -16.32 25.42
C GLY A 785 20.42 -16.20 23.89
N PRO A 786 21.05 -17.14 23.15
CA PRO A 786 20.89 -17.23 21.70
C PRO A 786 19.42 -17.54 21.32
N ALA A 787 19.07 -17.31 20.06
CA ALA A 787 17.75 -17.65 19.53
C ALA A 787 17.48 -19.17 19.71
N PRO A 788 16.38 -19.57 20.37
CA PRO A 788 16.06 -20.97 20.57
C PRO A 788 15.42 -21.59 19.33
N GLU A 789 15.82 -22.82 19.00
CA GLU A 789 15.19 -23.62 17.94
C GLU A 789 13.70 -23.85 18.18
N VAL A 790 12.86 -23.45 17.23
CA VAL A 790 11.40 -23.65 17.26
C VAL A 790 10.95 -24.39 16.00
N SER A 791 10.74 -25.69 16.13
CA SER A 791 10.20 -26.55 15.08
C SER A 791 8.72 -26.25 14.82
N GLY A 792 8.35 -26.08 13.54
CA GLY A 792 6.97 -25.83 13.12
C GLY A 792 6.69 -24.37 12.74
N PRO A 793 5.41 -24.00 12.57
CA PRO A 793 4.96 -22.72 12.03
C PRO A 793 5.03 -21.58 13.06
N PRO A 794 4.77 -20.33 12.64
CA PRO A 794 4.23 -19.31 13.53
C PRO A 794 2.92 -19.77 14.19
N ALA A 795 2.78 -19.45 15.48
CA ALA A 795 1.55 -19.63 16.26
C ALA A 795 0.70 -18.35 16.31
N VAL A 796 1.22 -17.22 15.81
CA VAL A 796 0.55 -15.92 15.72
C VAL A 796 0.99 -15.23 14.43
N ILE A 797 0.07 -14.62 13.68
CA ILE A 797 0.32 -14.01 12.37
C ILE A 797 -0.55 -12.76 12.22
N GLY A 798 0.02 -11.60 11.93
CA GLY A 798 -0.76 -10.38 11.72
C GLY A 798 -1.64 -10.02 12.94
N GLY A 799 -1.17 -10.31 14.16
CA GLY A 799 -1.95 -10.18 15.39
C GLY A 799 -3.04 -11.25 15.62
N VAL A 800 -3.14 -12.29 14.80
CA VAL A 800 -4.13 -13.39 14.95
C VAL A 800 -3.45 -14.65 15.47
N VAL A 801 -3.88 -15.15 16.64
CA VAL A 801 -3.44 -16.45 17.17
C VAL A 801 -3.96 -17.58 16.28
N GLN A 802 -3.07 -18.43 15.79
CA GLN A 802 -3.39 -19.57 14.93
C GLN A 802 -3.92 -20.72 15.81
N GLN A 803 -5.15 -21.15 15.57
CA GLN A 803 -6.05 -21.81 16.54
C GLN A 803 -6.43 -23.24 16.17
#